data_AF-A0AAW6EYR5-F1
#
_entry.id   AF-A0AAW6EYR5-F1
#
_cell.length_a   1.000
_cell.length_b   1.000
_cell.length_c   1.000
_cell.angle_alpha   90.00
_cell.angle_beta   90.00
_cell.angle_gamma   90.00
#
_symmetry.space_group_name_H-M   'P 1'
#
loop_
_entity.id
_entity.type
_entity.pdbx_description
1 polymer ?
#
loop_
_entity_poly.entity_id
_entity_poly.type
_entity_poly.pdbx_seq_one_letter_code
_entity_poly.pdbx_strand_id
1 'polypeptide(L)'
;MDTKYIESLINKFEKSLSETERMSNSLIELSDVLSKLDTSISRVDESISNIYEDSEIDSLTEKSIDAVSSLQLVKKQSTDILKSINSFKTLQDDLCKVQSDVNKEYSNLIESNKEKLSIKNDIEEINREIIDMSTSIGGLYTQNQKLKEEVDNINDNIDNLIKTVEDGFIDLKNDLLKEIKILLKSESIKSVESARQIQFEDLNEDMKLENAKGIIKAKEETTNIEIEKESISIELEKHFDKNDEIEDNVEEIDIEIEEDEEVTKEKMDRATLYQMRGKDKEALEILKEFSDKGNATAQFQIGCIYYQGNSIKKNYKEAFKYFKLSAENENAEAMYSVGMCYGEGNGVKKNLKEAIKWYELSAKAGNKYGMCTTAAFYENGTEVEKDLEKAKMLYEESAKQNIDEAQYRLGMMYYDGRGVDKDYKAAVKWFKKASDNNCKAQHMLGKCYEEGKGVQRVDYKAAIKWFRKAIDNHSLSTFYELANCYKNGNGTKKDMEKALELYIQGAELDEERCEYALCEIYEDSLGKEEDKKKAFEYCKKSADKGYDIAQVKLGEYYYNGTFINKDYKEAIKWFKKASEQGNLKAQYKLASCYHNGNGIKKNDKKAFELLEDCVIKGYKEAKFELGDFYYNGYGILKDTDKAIELFKESAEDENISAFKILGDIYYSGEVVENNYEKSIYYYESLLENVDDEEIKEKLANAYYNIGEEYYYEIENGYSNKEKIKEYLEKSSKLGLNKATYLLGKYYEQIEKDYDKAVKYYEKIVDKDSNAQNNLGLCYVYGDGVDKDYKKAVELFTLAANNDHADAQNNLGLAYQYGEGVNVDLEEAKKWYEKASEQGHIDAKYNLGNYYYDLAKTDKIYEIVRFKEAVILYEEAASEGHINAQFMIGECYMYGEGVEFDNEKAKYWYEIAAENGNEDAKEVLENEFSEK
;
A
#
# COMPACT_ATOMS: atom_id res chain seq x y z
N MET A 1 -3.85 26.54 -50.32
CA MET A 1 -3.55 25.43 -49.39
C MET A 1 -4.84 25.05 -48.69
N ASP A 2 -5.09 23.75 -48.53
CA ASP A 2 -6.33 23.22 -47.94
C ASP A 2 -6.38 23.54 -46.44
N THR A 3 -7.52 24.04 -45.95
CA THR A 3 -7.71 24.47 -44.55
C THR A 3 -7.40 23.32 -43.58
N LYS A 4 -7.61 22.08 -44.03
CA LYS A 4 -7.25 20.83 -43.32
C LYS A 4 -5.74 20.65 -43.09
N TYR A 5 -4.89 21.17 -43.98
CA TYR A 5 -3.44 21.06 -43.81
C TYR A 5 -2.94 22.03 -42.72
N ILE A 6 -3.53 23.23 -42.65
CA ILE A 6 -3.24 24.20 -41.59
C ILE A 6 -3.82 23.72 -40.25
N GLU A 7 -5.05 23.20 -40.22
CA GLU A 7 -5.62 22.55 -39.02
C GLU A 7 -4.79 21.35 -38.57
N SER A 8 -4.28 20.54 -39.50
CA SER A 8 -3.37 19.44 -39.17
C SER A 8 -2.04 19.93 -38.59
N LEU A 9 -1.49 21.04 -39.09
CA LEU A 9 -0.27 21.65 -38.55
C LEU A 9 -0.52 22.27 -37.18
N ILE A 10 -1.64 22.96 -36.98
CA ILE A 10 -2.06 23.52 -35.70
C ILE A 10 -2.30 22.40 -34.68
N ASN A 11 -3.02 21.34 -35.03
CA ASN A 11 -3.23 20.19 -34.14
C ASN A 11 -1.92 19.47 -33.79
N LYS A 12 -0.98 19.35 -34.75
CA LYS A 12 0.37 18.82 -34.47
C LYS A 12 1.16 19.75 -33.55
N PHE A 13 1.00 21.06 -33.70
CA PHE A 13 1.65 22.06 -32.86
C PHE A 13 1.05 22.10 -31.44
N GLU A 14 -0.28 22.04 -31.29
CA GLU A 14 -0.98 21.95 -30.01
C GLU A 14 -0.66 20.65 -29.27
N LYS A 15 -0.58 19.52 -29.99
CA LYS A 15 -0.13 18.24 -29.41
C LYS A 15 1.31 18.33 -28.92
N SER A 16 2.21 18.92 -29.72
CA SER A 16 3.59 19.16 -29.33
C SER A 16 3.69 20.12 -28.15
N LEU A 17 2.87 21.17 -28.09
CA LEU A 17 2.84 22.13 -26.97
C LEU A 17 2.34 21.47 -25.67
N SER A 18 1.29 20.66 -25.74
CA SER A 18 0.78 19.89 -24.60
C SER A 18 1.81 18.92 -24.04
N GLU A 19 2.58 18.26 -24.91
CA GLU A 19 3.70 17.41 -24.50
C GLU A 19 4.83 18.23 -23.87
N THR A 20 5.12 19.42 -24.42
CA THR A 20 6.14 20.34 -23.90
C THR A 20 5.72 20.93 -22.54
N GLU A 21 4.44 21.20 -22.33
CA GLU A 21 3.85 21.68 -21.08
C GLU A 21 3.87 20.59 -20.00
N ARG A 22 3.60 19.33 -20.39
CA ARG A 22 3.77 18.16 -19.52
C ARG A 22 5.22 17.96 -19.11
N MET A 23 6.16 18.09 -20.05
CA MET A 23 7.61 18.03 -19.78
C MET A 23 8.08 19.21 -18.90
N SER A 24 7.53 20.41 -19.09
CA SER A 24 7.80 21.59 -18.27
C SER A 24 7.35 21.40 -16.82
N ASN A 25 6.16 20.80 -16.60
CA ASN A 25 5.69 20.45 -15.26
C ASN A 25 6.58 19.41 -14.58
N SER A 26 7.06 18.40 -15.31
CA SER A 26 8.06 17.44 -14.80
C SER A 26 9.40 18.10 -14.50
N LEU A 27 9.83 19.10 -15.28
CA LEU A 27 11.05 19.88 -15.03
C LEU A 27 10.91 20.83 -13.82
N ILE A 28 9.71 21.33 -13.52
CA ILE A 28 9.41 22.11 -12.31
C ILE A 28 9.50 21.22 -11.07
N GLU A 29 8.93 20.02 -11.12
CA GLU A 29 9.06 19.02 -10.04
C GLU A 29 10.54 18.63 -9.83
N LEU A 30 11.31 18.48 -10.91
CA LEU A 30 12.76 18.22 -10.84
C LEU A 30 13.54 19.39 -10.23
N SER A 31 13.18 20.64 -10.57
CA SER A 31 13.77 21.85 -9.99
C SER A 31 13.54 21.93 -8.48
N ASP A 32 12.35 21.55 -8.01
CA ASP A 32 12.01 21.47 -6.58
C ASP A 32 12.80 20.37 -5.86
N VAL A 33 13.03 19.23 -6.50
CA VAL A 33 13.89 18.15 -5.99
C VAL A 33 15.35 18.61 -5.90
N LEU A 34 15.86 19.29 -6.94
CA LEU A 34 17.23 19.82 -6.97
C LEU A 34 17.44 20.94 -5.92
N SER A 35 16.43 21.79 -5.66
CA SER A 35 16.49 22.80 -4.59
C SER A 35 16.53 22.18 -3.18
N LYS A 36 15.80 21.08 -2.96
CA LYS A 36 15.85 20.29 -1.71
C LYS A 36 17.20 19.59 -1.55
N LEU A 37 17.82 19.17 -2.66
CA LEU A 37 19.16 18.60 -2.69
C LEU A 37 20.21 19.66 -2.30
N ASP A 38 20.13 20.88 -2.84
CA ASP A 38 21.04 21.99 -2.52
C ASP A 38 20.94 22.44 -1.05
N THR A 39 19.72 22.41 -0.49
CA THR A 39 19.49 22.64 0.95
C THR A 39 20.14 21.55 1.80
N SER A 40 20.07 20.30 1.36
CA SER A 40 20.69 19.16 2.05
C SER A 40 22.22 19.20 1.95
N ILE A 41 22.78 19.57 0.80
CA ILE A 41 24.22 19.75 0.59
C ILE A 41 24.75 20.91 1.44
N SER A 42 24.02 22.03 1.52
CA SER A 42 24.40 23.18 2.36
C SER A 42 24.44 22.84 3.85
N ARG A 43 23.55 21.96 4.33
CA ARG A 43 23.56 21.44 5.71
C ARG A 43 24.75 20.51 5.98
N VAL A 44 25.17 19.75 4.97
CA VAL A 44 26.38 18.92 5.05
C VAL A 44 27.63 19.79 5.07
N ASP A 45 27.69 20.84 4.25
CA ASP A 45 28.78 21.84 4.29
C ASP A 45 28.87 22.54 5.65
N GLU A 46 27.74 22.93 6.24
CA GLU A 46 27.68 23.53 7.59
C GLU A 46 28.16 22.54 8.68
N SER A 47 27.77 21.26 8.55
CA SER A 47 28.23 20.19 9.46
C SER A 47 29.73 19.91 9.32
N ILE A 48 30.30 20.04 8.12
CA ILE A 48 31.73 19.87 7.85
C ILE A 48 32.53 21.08 8.33
N SER A 49 32.03 22.31 8.13
CA SER A 49 32.64 23.52 8.70
C SER A 49 32.71 23.46 10.23
N ASN A 50 31.68 22.91 10.89
CA ASN A 50 31.68 22.68 12.33
C ASN A 50 32.67 21.60 12.79
N ILE A 51 33.06 20.67 11.90
CA ILE A 51 34.10 19.66 12.17
C ILE A 51 35.51 20.24 11.98
N TYR A 52 35.68 21.25 11.12
CA TYR A 52 36.97 21.90 10.86
C TYR A 52 37.44 22.85 11.97
N GLU A 53 36.58 23.23 12.93
CA GLU A 53 36.97 24.10 14.06
C GLU A 53 37.63 23.36 15.23
N ASP A 54 37.50 22.03 15.33
CA ASP A 54 38.19 21.22 16.33
C ASP A 54 39.35 20.43 15.68
N SER A 55 40.52 21.06 15.67
CA SER A 55 41.74 20.49 15.10
C SER A 55 42.32 19.39 15.99
N GLU A 56 42.04 18.11 15.70
CA GLU A 56 42.95 17.01 16.06
C GLU A 56 42.77 15.71 15.26
N ILE A 57 42.45 15.77 13.96
CA ILE A 57 42.42 14.56 13.12
C ILE A 57 43.05 14.78 11.74
N ASP A 58 44.37 14.70 11.68
CA ASP A 58 45.17 14.76 10.44
C ASP A 58 45.01 13.54 9.51
N SER A 59 44.26 12.49 9.91
CA SER A 59 43.94 11.35 9.03
C SER A 59 42.56 11.45 8.37
N LEU A 60 41.73 12.42 8.77
CA LEU A 60 40.43 12.69 8.15
C LEU A 60 40.58 13.57 6.91
N THR A 61 41.71 14.28 6.75
CA THR A 61 41.90 15.35 5.77
C THR A 61 42.05 14.86 4.33
N GLU A 62 42.72 13.74 4.04
CA GLU A 62 42.93 13.33 2.63
C GLU A 62 41.67 12.70 2.00
N LYS A 63 40.91 11.89 2.74
CA LYS A 63 39.68 11.24 2.24
C LYS A 63 38.45 12.17 2.26
N SER A 64 38.40 13.13 3.18
CA SER A 64 37.38 14.18 3.16
C SER A 64 37.59 15.12 1.97
N ILE A 65 38.83 15.38 1.55
CA ILE A 65 39.14 16.17 0.35
C ILE A 65 38.61 15.49 -0.93
N ASP A 66 38.70 14.16 -1.06
CA ASP A 66 38.16 13.43 -2.23
C ASP A 66 36.63 13.38 -2.25
N ALA A 67 36.00 13.20 -1.08
CA ALA A 67 34.54 13.27 -0.94
C ALA A 67 34.01 14.69 -1.21
N VAL A 68 34.70 15.72 -0.71
CA VAL A 68 34.39 17.13 -0.97
C VAL A 68 34.60 17.49 -2.44
N SER A 69 35.64 16.97 -3.09
CA SER A 69 35.87 17.17 -4.53
C SER A 69 34.78 16.52 -5.38
N SER A 70 34.29 15.35 -4.96
CA SER A 70 33.18 14.64 -5.62
C SER A 70 31.84 15.38 -5.43
N LEU A 71 31.58 15.90 -4.22
CA LEU A 71 30.40 16.73 -3.93
C LEU A 71 30.44 18.08 -4.65
N GLN A 72 31.61 18.71 -4.77
CA GLN A 72 31.79 19.94 -5.55
C GLN A 72 31.62 19.72 -7.06
N LEU A 73 32.02 18.56 -7.58
CA LEU A 73 31.78 18.17 -8.97
C LEU A 73 30.28 17.99 -9.24
N VAL A 74 29.56 17.31 -8.34
CA VAL A 74 28.09 17.14 -8.38
C VAL A 74 27.37 18.49 -8.25
N LYS A 75 27.86 19.40 -7.39
CA LYS A 75 27.34 20.77 -7.25
C LYS A 75 27.54 21.60 -8.53
N LYS A 76 28.69 21.45 -9.20
CA LYS A 76 28.98 22.12 -10.47
C LYS A 76 28.07 21.60 -11.59
N GLN A 77 27.92 20.28 -11.71
CA GLN A 77 27.06 19.64 -12.71
C GLN A 77 25.58 20.00 -12.50
N SER A 78 25.10 20.01 -11.27
CA SER A 78 23.73 20.45 -10.95
C SER A 78 23.49 21.93 -11.23
N THR A 79 24.49 22.81 -11.00
CA THR A 79 24.39 24.25 -11.33
C THR A 79 24.30 24.50 -12.85
N ASP A 80 25.03 23.72 -13.65
CA ASP A 80 25.01 23.83 -15.11
C ASP A 80 23.68 23.28 -15.70
N ILE A 81 23.11 22.24 -15.09
CA ILE A 81 21.75 21.74 -15.40
C ILE A 81 20.70 22.82 -15.06
N LEU A 82 20.81 23.48 -13.91
CA LEU A 82 19.87 24.53 -13.49
C LEU A 82 19.91 25.77 -14.40
N LYS A 83 21.08 26.13 -14.94
CA LYS A 83 21.20 27.19 -15.96
C LYS A 83 20.49 26.80 -17.26
N SER A 84 20.63 25.54 -17.66
CA SER A 84 20.01 24.99 -18.87
C SER A 84 18.48 24.96 -18.76
N ILE A 85 17.95 24.62 -17.57
CA ILE A 85 16.51 24.68 -17.26
C ILE A 85 15.99 26.13 -17.28
N ASN A 86 16.74 27.11 -16.79
CA ASN A 86 16.33 28.51 -16.81
C ASN A 86 16.35 29.12 -18.23
N SER A 87 17.30 28.73 -19.10
CA SER A 87 17.24 29.08 -20.52
C SER A 87 16.05 28.44 -21.23
N PHE A 88 15.68 27.21 -20.86
CA PHE A 88 14.51 26.50 -21.39
C PHE A 88 13.21 27.24 -21.04
N LYS A 89 13.06 27.71 -19.80
CA LYS A 89 11.91 28.49 -19.35
C LYS A 89 11.75 29.81 -20.13
N THR A 90 12.86 30.48 -20.43
CA THR A 90 12.85 31.71 -21.23
C THR A 90 12.39 31.44 -22.67
N LEU A 91 12.84 30.33 -23.25
CA LEU A 91 12.44 29.90 -24.60
C LEU A 91 10.95 29.49 -24.66
N GLN A 92 10.43 28.90 -23.59
CA GLN A 92 9.01 28.54 -23.43
C GLN A 92 8.11 29.78 -23.37
N ASP A 93 8.51 30.81 -22.62
CA ASP A 93 7.77 32.07 -22.53
C ASP A 93 7.71 32.80 -23.89
N ASP A 94 8.77 32.69 -24.70
CA ASP A 94 8.83 33.23 -26.06
C ASP A 94 7.94 32.42 -27.03
N LEU A 95 7.91 31.09 -26.91
CA LEU A 95 7.02 30.19 -27.67
C LEU A 95 5.53 30.45 -27.37
N CYS A 96 5.16 30.64 -26.10
CA CYS A 96 3.79 30.97 -25.68
C CYS A 96 3.32 32.34 -26.23
N LYS A 97 4.22 33.33 -26.32
CA LYS A 97 3.92 34.62 -26.97
C LYS A 97 3.66 34.46 -28.46
N VAL A 98 4.51 33.72 -29.16
CA VAL A 98 4.35 33.47 -30.60
C VAL A 98 3.05 32.71 -30.88
N GLN A 99 2.66 31.74 -30.04
CA GLN A 99 1.38 31.04 -30.16
C GLN A 99 0.18 31.98 -29.97
N SER A 100 0.24 32.88 -29.00
CA SER A 100 -0.80 33.89 -28.81
C SER A 100 -0.93 34.82 -30.01
N ASP A 101 0.19 35.19 -30.65
CA ASP A 101 0.19 36.06 -31.83
C ASP A 101 -0.34 35.32 -33.07
N VAL A 102 0.04 34.06 -33.28
CA VAL A 102 -0.47 33.18 -34.35
C VAL A 102 -1.97 32.93 -34.21
N ASN A 103 -2.46 32.62 -33.01
CA ASN A 103 -3.89 32.41 -32.76
C ASN A 103 -4.72 33.68 -32.98
N LYS A 104 -4.14 34.85 -32.70
CA LYS A 104 -4.75 36.16 -32.93
C LYS A 104 -4.79 36.51 -34.43
N GLU A 105 -3.71 36.27 -35.17
CA GLU A 105 -3.70 36.44 -36.63
C GLU A 105 -4.65 35.47 -37.33
N TYR A 106 -4.67 34.19 -36.93
CA TYR A 106 -5.59 33.19 -37.47
C TYR A 106 -7.07 33.54 -37.20
N SER A 107 -7.39 34.03 -36.00
CA SER A 107 -8.74 34.52 -35.66
C SER A 107 -9.13 35.74 -36.51
N ASN A 108 -8.20 36.68 -36.71
CA ASN A 108 -8.41 37.84 -37.60
C ASN A 108 -8.59 37.42 -39.07
N LEU A 109 -7.89 36.37 -39.52
CA LEU A 109 -8.01 35.81 -40.87
C LEU A 109 -9.37 35.16 -41.10
N ILE A 110 -9.92 34.47 -40.09
CA ILE A 110 -11.26 33.88 -40.10
C ILE A 110 -12.35 34.96 -40.09
N GLU A 111 -12.18 36.04 -39.33
CA GLU A 111 -13.10 37.18 -39.34
C GLU A 111 -13.06 37.95 -40.68
N SER A 112 -11.87 38.17 -41.24
CA SER A 112 -11.66 38.81 -42.56
C SER A 112 -12.29 38.00 -43.71
N ASN A 113 -12.18 36.67 -43.68
CA ASN A 113 -12.75 35.78 -44.71
C ASN A 113 -14.29 35.70 -44.71
N LYS A 114 -14.98 36.21 -43.68
CA LYS A 114 -16.45 36.35 -43.70
C LYS A 114 -16.94 37.55 -44.53
N GLU A 115 -16.06 38.51 -44.85
CA GLU A 115 -16.43 39.72 -45.59
C GLU A 115 -15.46 40.05 -46.74
N LYS A 116 -15.42 39.21 -47.79
CA LYS A 116 -15.36 39.59 -49.24
C LYS A 116 -14.67 38.54 -50.11
N LEU A 117 -15.36 38.13 -51.17
CA LEU A 117 -14.76 37.61 -52.40
C LEU A 117 -14.24 38.80 -53.23
N SER A 118 -12.92 38.93 -53.45
CA SER A 118 -12.35 39.60 -54.63
C SER A 118 -10.80 39.61 -54.65
N ILE A 119 -10.23 38.92 -55.64
CA ILE A 119 -8.93 39.16 -56.32
C ILE A 119 -7.71 38.34 -55.86
N LYS A 120 -7.16 37.66 -56.88
CA LYS A 120 -6.00 36.76 -56.97
C LYS A 120 -4.67 37.26 -56.38
N ASN A 121 -4.51 38.56 -56.11
CA ASN A 121 -3.27 39.12 -55.54
C ASN A 121 -3.18 38.91 -54.02
N ASP A 122 -4.32 38.83 -53.32
CA ASP A 122 -4.35 38.62 -51.87
C ASP A 122 -4.04 37.15 -51.51
N ILE A 123 -4.27 36.22 -52.44
CA ILE A 123 -3.94 34.79 -52.28
C ILE A 123 -2.43 34.55 -52.30
N GLU A 124 -1.64 35.36 -53.02
CA GLU A 124 -0.17 35.25 -53.03
C GLU A 124 0.48 35.86 -51.78
N GLU A 125 -0.16 36.85 -51.16
CA GLU A 125 0.26 37.45 -49.90
C GLU A 125 -0.11 36.53 -48.72
N ILE A 126 -1.35 36.02 -48.69
CA ILE A 126 -1.80 35.02 -47.73
C ILE A 126 -1.01 33.70 -47.87
N ASN A 127 -0.69 33.24 -49.08
CA ASN A 127 0.18 32.07 -49.25
C ASN A 127 1.62 32.36 -48.81
N ARG A 128 2.13 33.58 -48.96
CA ARG A 128 3.45 33.95 -48.42
C ARG A 128 3.45 33.95 -46.90
N GLU A 129 2.43 34.51 -46.27
CA GLU A 129 2.27 34.49 -44.81
C GLU A 129 2.08 33.07 -44.28
N ILE A 130 1.33 32.21 -44.99
CA ILE A 130 1.19 30.78 -44.64
C ILE A 130 2.51 30.02 -44.83
N ILE A 131 3.29 30.31 -45.86
CA ILE A 131 4.61 29.71 -46.08
C ILE A 131 5.60 30.18 -45.02
N ASP A 132 5.58 31.45 -44.63
CA ASP A 132 6.42 32.01 -43.58
C ASP A 132 6.03 31.45 -42.20
N MET A 133 4.73 31.32 -41.90
CA MET A 133 4.24 30.62 -40.70
C MET A 133 4.61 29.15 -40.70
N SER A 134 4.47 28.45 -41.83
CA SER A 134 4.86 27.03 -41.96
C SER A 134 6.37 26.83 -41.82
N THR A 135 7.17 27.78 -42.30
CA THR A 135 8.63 27.79 -42.17
C THR A 135 9.05 28.08 -40.72
N SER A 136 8.38 29.02 -40.05
CA SER A 136 8.56 29.28 -38.61
C SER A 136 8.15 28.07 -37.77
N ILE A 137 7.00 27.44 -38.04
CA ILE A 137 6.55 26.23 -37.34
C ILE A 137 7.52 25.06 -37.58
N GLY A 138 8.01 24.87 -38.80
CA GLY A 138 9.04 23.88 -39.12
C GLY A 138 10.37 24.15 -38.39
N GLY A 139 10.77 25.42 -38.28
CA GLY A 139 11.93 25.85 -37.50
C GLY A 139 11.78 25.58 -36.00
N LEU A 140 10.59 25.87 -35.45
CA LEU A 140 10.25 25.64 -34.04
C LEU A 140 10.12 24.14 -33.73
N TYR A 141 9.56 23.34 -34.64
CA TYR A 141 9.52 21.87 -34.52
C TYR A 141 10.93 21.27 -34.52
N THR A 142 11.81 21.79 -35.37
CA THR A 142 13.22 21.37 -35.42
C THR A 142 13.99 21.80 -34.16
N GLN A 143 13.68 22.98 -33.60
CA GLN A 143 14.19 23.37 -32.28
C GLN A 143 13.65 22.47 -31.17
N ASN A 144 12.37 22.11 -31.20
CA ASN A 144 11.74 21.23 -30.20
C ASN A 144 12.33 19.81 -30.23
N GLN A 145 12.66 19.29 -31.42
CA GLN A 145 13.39 18.02 -31.57
C GLN A 145 14.80 18.08 -30.97
N LYS A 146 15.55 19.19 -31.18
CA LYS A 146 16.86 19.39 -30.54
C LYS A 146 16.75 19.53 -29.02
N LEU A 147 15.69 20.19 -28.53
CA LEU A 147 15.39 20.30 -27.10
C LEU A 147 15.06 18.95 -26.48
N LYS A 148 14.37 18.07 -27.21
CA LYS A 148 14.12 16.70 -26.78
C LYS A 148 15.42 15.90 -26.64
N GLU A 149 16.33 15.99 -27.62
CA GLU A 149 17.66 15.36 -27.53
C GLU A 149 18.53 15.94 -26.40
N GLU A 150 18.42 17.23 -26.10
CA GLU A 150 19.11 17.85 -24.97
C GLU A 150 18.51 17.40 -23.63
N VAL A 151 17.20 17.25 -23.52
CA VAL A 151 16.51 16.74 -22.32
C VAL A 151 16.82 15.26 -22.08
N ASP A 152 16.85 14.45 -23.13
CA ASP A 152 17.20 13.03 -23.02
C ASP A 152 18.67 12.87 -22.58
N ASN A 153 19.59 13.69 -23.12
CA ASN A 153 20.97 13.76 -22.64
C ASN A 153 21.08 14.25 -21.18
N ILE A 154 20.22 15.18 -20.74
CA ILE A 154 20.20 15.64 -19.35
C ILE A 154 19.70 14.53 -18.43
N ASN A 155 18.67 13.77 -18.82
CA ASN A 155 18.15 12.65 -18.05
C ASN A 155 19.17 11.51 -17.91
N ASP A 156 19.85 11.13 -18.99
CA ASP A 156 20.93 10.14 -18.95
C ASP A 156 22.10 10.59 -18.06
N ASN A 157 22.41 11.89 -18.05
CA ASN A 157 23.42 12.45 -17.14
C ASN A 157 22.95 12.45 -15.69
N ILE A 158 21.65 12.66 -15.42
CA ILE A 158 21.05 12.65 -14.08
C ILE A 158 21.01 11.22 -13.52
N ASP A 159 20.63 10.21 -14.31
CA ASP A 159 20.60 8.82 -13.88
C ASP A 159 22.02 8.29 -13.56
N ASN A 160 23.01 8.69 -14.36
CA ASN A 160 24.41 8.42 -14.05
C ASN A 160 24.88 9.15 -12.79
N LEU A 161 24.39 10.36 -12.53
CA LEU A 161 24.70 11.14 -11.33
C LEU A 161 24.08 10.50 -10.08
N ILE A 162 22.80 10.11 -10.15
CA ILE A 162 22.07 9.41 -9.07
C ILE A 162 22.80 8.12 -8.73
N LYS A 163 23.17 7.32 -9.74
CA LYS A 163 23.92 6.08 -9.54
C LYS A 163 25.29 6.32 -8.90
N THR A 164 26.01 7.36 -9.32
CA THR A 164 27.31 7.73 -8.72
C THR A 164 27.17 8.22 -7.27
N VAL A 165 26.08 8.93 -6.96
CA VAL A 165 25.76 9.42 -5.61
C VAL A 165 25.33 8.27 -4.71
N GLU A 166 24.52 7.33 -5.20
CA GLU A 166 24.07 6.16 -4.46
C GLU A 166 25.24 5.20 -4.17
N ASP A 167 26.09 4.92 -5.17
CA ASP A 167 27.30 4.11 -5.00
C ASP A 167 28.28 4.78 -4.01
N GLY A 168 28.49 6.11 -4.12
CA GLY A 168 29.33 6.88 -3.21
C GLY A 168 28.82 6.95 -1.77
N PHE A 169 27.50 7.06 -1.56
CA PHE A 169 26.88 7.04 -0.22
C PHE A 169 26.95 5.67 0.43
N ILE A 170 26.81 4.60 -0.36
CA ILE A 170 26.90 3.21 0.12
C ILE A 170 28.34 2.91 0.55
N ASP A 171 29.32 3.31 -0.24
CA ASP A 171 30.74 3.13 0.09
C ASP A 171 31.14 3.96 1.32
N LEU A 172 30.73 5.23 1.40
CA LEU A 172 30.99 6.08 2.58
C LEU A 172 30.34 5.52 3.85
N LYS A 173 29.09 5.04 3.77
CA LYS A 173 28.37 4.41 4.88
C LYS A 173 29.04 3.12 5.33
N ASN A 174 29.51 2.30 4.41
CA ASN A 174 30.16 1.03 4.71
C ASN A 174 31.55 1.23 5.32
N ASP A 175 32.30 2.21 4.84
CA ASP A 175 33.61 2.57 5.38
C ASP A 175 33.50 3.25 6.75
N LEU A 176 32.54 4.15 6.97
CA LEU A 176 32.23 4.69 8.31
C LEU A 176 31.87 3.56 9.28
N LEU A 177 31.07 2.59 8.86
CA LEU A 177 30.71 1.43 9.68
C LEU A 177 31.92 0.54 10.00
N LYS A 178 32.90 0.48 9.09
CA LYS A 178 34.14 -0.29 9.24
C LYS A 178 35.10 0.41 10.20
N GLU A 179 35.23 1.73 10.10
CA GLU A 179 36.07 2.56 10.97
C GLU A 179 35.47 2.72 12.37
N ILE A 180 34.15 2.87 12.51
CA ILE A 180 33.45 2.81 13.81
C ILE A 180 33.69 1.45 14.48
N LYS A 181 33.68 0.35 13.72
CA LYS A 181 34.02 -0.99 14.23
C LYS A 181 35.50 -1.13 14.61
N ILE A 182 36.41 -0.40 13.97
CA ILE A 182 37.85 -0.38 14.29
C ILE A 182 38.12 0.50 15.52
N LEU A 183 37.48 1.67 15.63
CA LEU A 183 37.56 2.60 16.77
C LEU A 183 37.01 1.95 18.04
N LEU A 184 35.83 1.34 17.97
CA LEU A 184 35.24 0.57 19.08
C LEU A 184 36.13 -0.61 19.50
N LYS A 185 36.83 -1.25 18.56
CA LYS A 185 37.85 -2.26 18.89
C LYS A 185 39.09 -1.65 19.53
N SER A 186 39.59 -0.51 19.04
CA SER A 186 40.81 0.14 19.54
C SER A 186 40.64 0.77 20.93
N GLU A 187 39.47 1.33 21.26
CA GLU A 187 39.15 1.83 22.61
C GLU A 187 38.94 0.69 23.61
N SER A 188 38.34 -0.42 23.16
CA SER A 188 38.22 -1.64 23.96
C SER A 188 39.58 -2.31 24.22
N ILE A 189 40.55 -2.14 23.32
CA ILE A 189 41.91 -2.71 23.46
C ILE A 189 42.80 -1.78 24.30
N LYS A 190 42.75 -0.44 24.12
CA LYS A 190 43.47 0.53 24.97
C LYS A 190 43.01 0.47 26.43
N SER A 191 41.72 0.33 26.71
CA SER A 191 41.21 0.20 28.09
C SER A 191 41.59 -1.12 28.77
N VAL A 192 41.81 -2.19 28.00
CA VAL A 192 42.23 -3.51 28.52
C VAL A 192 43.76 -3.60 28.66
N GLU A 193 44.53 -2.92 27.79
CA GLU A 193 45.99 -2.88 27.87
C GLU A 193 46.51 -1.87 28.91
N SER A 194 45.84 -0.73 29.12
CA SER A 194 46.17 0.21 30.21
C SER A 194 45.85 -0.34 31.61
N ALA A 195 44.98 -1.34 31.73
CA ALA A 195 44.63 -1.97 33.01
C ALA A 195 45.56 -3.14 33.40
N ARG A 196 46.52 -3.53 32.56
CA ARG A 196 47.28 -4.78 32.75
C ARG A 196 48.77 -4.66 32.93
N GLN A 197 49.36 -3.47 32.91
CA GLN A 197 50.80 -3.32 33.15
C GLN A 197 51.17 -2.08 33.96
N ILE A 198 51.69 -2.38 35.16
CA ILE A 198 52.75 -1.70 35.91
C ILE A 198 52.32 -1.13 37.28
N GLN A 199 52.86 -1.83 38.27
CA GLN A 199 52.91 -1.60 39.72
C GLN A 199 53.77 -0.38 40.10
N PHE A 200 53.84 -0.19 41.43
CA PHE A 200 54.72 0.63 42.26
C PHE A 200 54.06 1.94 42.69
N GLU A 201 53.67 2.08 43.97
CA GLU A 201 54.57 2.33 45.11
C GLU A 201 55.52 3.49 44.77
N ASP A 202 55.40 4.58 45.54
CA ASP A 202 56.23 5.80 45.51
C ASP A 202 55.84 6.95 44.57
N LEU A 203 54.68 7.61 44.78
CA LEU A 203 54.47 9.02 44.36
C LEU A 203 53.56 9.80 45.35
N ASN A 204 54.02 11.00 45.75
CA ASN A 204 53.51 11.86 46.84
C ASN A 204 52.15 12.55 46.62
N GLU A 205 51.47 12.90 47.73
CA GLU A 205 50.10 13.44 47.79
C GLU A 205 49.83 14.72 46.98
N ASP A 206 50.83 15.56 46.72
CA ASP A 206 50.63 16.80 45.97
C ASP A 206 50.36 16.59 44.46
N MET A 207 50.91 15.52 43.85
CA MET A 207 50.59 15.18 42.45
C MET A 207 49.24 14.44 42.30
N LYS A 208 48.69 13.88 43.39
CA LYS A 208 47.31 13.36 43.38
C LYS A 208 46.30 14.50 43.34
N LEU A 209 46.61 15.65 43.95
CA LEU A 209 45.73 16.80 44.01
C LEU A 209 45.67 17.59 42.69
N GLU A 210 46.76 17.64 41.93
CA GLU A 210 46.82 18.37 40.65
C GLU A 210 46.19 17.56 39.49
N ASN A 211 46.35 16.23 39.49
CA ASN A 211 45.57 15.34 38.60
C ASN A 211 44.08 15.29 38.96
N ALA A 212 43.73 15.36 40.25
CA ALA A 212 42.34 15.48 40.68
C ALA A 212 41.71 16.81 40.23
N LYS A 213 42.47 17.91 40.22
CA LYS A 213 41.99 19.22 39.71
C LYS A 213 41.77 19.23 38.19
N GLY A 214 42.57 18.50 37.42
CA GLY A 214 42.33 18.29 35.98
C GLY A 214 41.08 17.44 35.69
N ILE A 215 40.81 16.45 36.54
CA ILE A 215 39.60 15.60 36.43
C ILE A 215 38.35 16.33 36.95
N ILE A 216 38.48 17.25 37.91
CA ILE A 216 37.36 18.05 38.44
C ILE A 216 36.90 19.13 37.44
N LYS A 217 37.82 19.75 36.69
CA LYS A 217 37.46 20.75 35.67
C LYS A 217 36.75 20.16 34.44
N ALA A 218 36.97 18.87 34.15
CA ALA A 218 36.22 18.11 33.14
C ALA A 218 34.92 17.48 33.68
N LYS A 219 34.70 17.53 35.00
CA LYS A 219 33.47 17.05 35.67
C LYS A 219 32.47 18.17 35.98
N GLU A 220 32.92 19.42 36.03
CA GLU A 220 32.09 20.59 36.38
C GLU A 220 31.20 21.12 35.24
N GLU A 221 31.29 20.59 34.02
CA GLU A 221 30.30 20.84 32.95
C GLU A 221 29.30 19.69 32.75
N THR A 222 29.40 18.61 33.51
CA THR A 222 28.38 17.55 33.56
C THR A 222 28.27 16.98 34.96
N THR A 223 27.58 17.66 35.86
CA THR A 223 26.96 16.95 36.99
C THR A 223 25.67 17.60 37.46
N ASN A 224 24.58 16.83 37.43
CA ASN A 224 23.54 16.90 38.46
C ASN A 224 22.75 15.58 38.52
N ILE A 225 23.38 14.55 39.11
CA ILE A 225 22.68 13.54 39.92
C ILE A 225 23.62 13.20 41.08
N GLU A 226 23.22 13.60 42.30
CA GLU A 226 23.82 13.17 43.56
C GLU A 226 23.61 11.67 43.79
N ILE A 227 24.64 11.06 44.37
CA ILE A 227 24.63 9.71 44.93
C ILE A 227 24.16 9.81 46.37
N GLU A 228 23.17 9.01 46.74
CA GLU A 228 23.15 8.38 48.07
C GLU A 228 23.17 6.85 47.89
N LYS A 229 24.25 6.24 48.38
CA LYS A 229 24.27 4.84 48.80
C LYS A 229 24.40 4.84 50.31
N GLU A 230 23.34 4.41 50.98
CA GLU A 230 23.44 3.68 52.24
C GLU A 230 22.61 2.41 52.12
N SER A 231 23.31 1.27 52.11
CA SER A 231 22.81 -0.10 52.34
C SER A 231 24.10 -0.87 52.70
N ILE A 232 24.23 -1.61 53.80
CA ILE A 232 23.46 -2.77 54.22
C ILE A 232 23.85 -3.09 55.68
N SER A 233 22.86 -3.51 56.49
CA SER A 233 23.03 -4.17 57.78
C SER A 233 23.29 -5.69 57.66
N ILE A 234 23.71 -6.31 58.78
CA ILE A 234 23.74 -7.74 59.17
C ILE A 234 25.21 -8.25 59.24
N GLU A 235 25.73 -8.69 60.40
CA GLU A 235 25.38 -9.95 61.07
C GLU A 235 25.95 -10.08 62.52
N LEU A 236 25.24 -10.86 63.38
CA LEU A 236 25.61 -11.42 64.71
C LEU A 236 25.59 -10.43 65.91
N GLU A 237 25.04 -10.74 67.10
CA GLU A 237 25.23 -11.95 67.91
C GLU A 237 24.23 -12.06 69.09
N LYS A 238 24.06 -13.27 69.63
CA LYS A 238 23.33 -13.63 70.87
C LYS A 238 24.25 -13.54 72.11
N HIS A 239 23.62 -13.30 73.27
CA HIS A 239 23.95 -13.75 74.64
C HIS A 239 25.00 -13.04 75.52
N PHE A 240 24.54 -12.50 76.67
CA PHE A 240 24.82 -12.82 78.10
C PHE A 240 24.60 -11.53 78.93
N ASP A 241 23.65 -11.42 79.86
CA ASP A 241 23.57 -11.93 81.25
C ASP A 241 24.43 -11.16 82.28
N LYS A 242 23.72 -10.64 83.30
CA LYS A 242 24.08 -10.35 84.72
C LYS A 242 24.83 -9.09 85.17
N ASN A 243 24.11 -8.44 86.12
CA ASN A 243 24.48 -7.90 87.43
C ASN A 243 25.31 -6.60 87.52
N ASP A 244 24.76 -5.61 88.22
CA ASP A 244 24.95 -5.50 89.68
C ASP A 244 23.83 -4.66 90.34
N GLU A 245 23.43 -5.13 91.53
CA GLU A 245 22.56 -4.54 92.57
C GLU A 245 23.29 -3.31 93.22
N ILE A 246 22.68 -2.36 93.95
CA ILE A 246 22.12 -2.43 95.32
C ILE A 246 21.60 -1.01 95.70
N GLU A 247 20.37 -0.95 96.23
CA GLU A 247 19.81 -0.23 97.42
C GLU A 247 20.50 1.07 97.96
N ASP A 248 19.86 2.09 98.55
CA ASP A 248 18.62 2.14 99.35
C ASP A 248 18.29 3.58 99.85
N ASN A 249 17.00 3.78 100.22
CA ASN A 249 16.45 4.63 101.32
C ASN A 249 16.34 6.18 101.15
N VAL A 250 15.27 6.92 101.53
CA VAL A 250 14.03 6.68 102.33
C VAL A 250 13.06 7.90 102.21
N GLU A 251 11.73 7.63 102.21
CA GLU A 251 10.53 8.46 102.63
C GLU A 251 10.29 9.87 102.00
N GLU A 252 9.09 10.40 101.71
CA GLU A 252 7.67 10.11 102.03
C GLU A 252 6.75 11.00 101.12
N ILE A 253 5.47 10.60 100.92
CA ILE A 253 4.23 11.41 100.67
C ILE A 253 3.65 11.56 99.22
N ASP A 254 2.53 10.85 99.05
CA ASP A 254 1.22 11.10 98.37
C ASP A 254 1.06 11.76 96.97
N ILE A 255 0.76 10.87 96.00
CA ILE A 255 -0.38 10.81 95.04
C ILE A 255 -0.78 12.06 94.21
N GLU A 256 -0.46 11.99 92.91
CA GLU A 256 -1.41 12.13 91.78
C GLU A 256 -0.98 11.11 90.70
N ILE A 257 -1.83 10.15 90.32
CA ILE A 257 -1.49 9.12 89.33
C ILE A 257 -1.75 9.70 87.93
N GLU A 258 -0.69 10.11 87.24
CA GLU A 258 -0.65 10.07 85.78
C GLU A 258 -0.52 8.59 85.37
N GLU A 259 -1.48 8.05 84.60
CA GLU A 259 -1.35 6.71 84.02
C GLU A 259 -0.11 6.69 83.10
N ASP A 260 0.88 5.88 83.46
CA ASP A 260 2.13 5.66 82.73
C ASP A 260 1.89 5.40 81.22
N GLU A 261 2.64 6.09 80.34
CA GLU A 261 2.54 5.91 78.88
C GLU A 261 2.79 4.45 78.45
N GLU A 262 3.62 3.74 79.22
CA GLU A 262 3.96 2.34 78.98
C GLU A 262 2.76 1.39 79.20
N VAL A 263 1.96 1.63 80.26
CA VAL A 263 0.73 0.86 80.57
C VAL A 263 -0.36 1.08 79.51
N THR A 264 -0.43 2.31 78.98
CA THR A 264 -1.37 2.72 77.93
C THR A 264 -1.09 1.96 76.63
N LYS A 265 0.20 1.82 76.26
CA LYS A 265 0.66 1.08 75.08
C LYS A 265 0.41 -0.43 75.22
N GLU A 266 0.70 -1.01 76.38
CA GLU A 266 0.47 -2.44 76.64
C GLU A 266 -1.01 -2.85 76.52
N LYS A 267 -1.93 -2.01 77.02
CA LYS A 267 -3.38 -2.24 76.89
C LYS A 267 -3.81 -2.22 75.42
N MET A 268 -3.24 -1.32 74.62
CA MET A 268 -3.57 -1.18 73.19
C MET A 268 -3.04 -2.35 72.34
N ASP A 269 -1.82 -2.81 72.65
CA ASP A 269 -1.24 -4.01 72.05
C ASP A 269 -2.04 -5.27 72.42
N ARG A 270 -2.55 -5.35 73.66
CA ARG A 270 -3.43 -6.43 74.12
C ARG A 270 -4.75 -6.47 73.35
N ALA A 271 -5.37 -5.33 73.09
CA ALA A 271 -6.59 -5.25 72.28
C ALA A 271 -6.35 -5.73 70.84
N THR A 272 -5.24 -5.31 70.23
CA THR A 272 -4.82 -5.75 68.89
C THR A 272 -4.59 -7.27 68.86
N LEU A 273 -3.93 -7.83 69.88
CA LEU A 273 -3.73 -9.28 70.01
C LEU A 273 -5.06 -10.04 70.17
N TYR A 274 -6.03 -9.51 70.91
CA TYR A 274 -7.36 -10.11 71.01
C TYR A 274 -8.08 -10.12 69.66
N GLN A 275 -8.01 -9.03 68.90
CA GLN A 275 -8.56 -8.96 67.56
C GLN A 275 -7.91 -9.99 66.61
N MET A 276 -6.57 -10.10 66.62
CA MET A 276 -5.87 -11.12 65.81
C MET A 276 -6.25 -12.55 66.19
N ARG A 277 -6.65 -12.80 67.44
CA ARG A 277 -7.11 -14.10 67.93
C ARG A 277 -8.62 -14.31 67.75
N GLY A 278 -9.33 -13.40 67.08
CA GLY A 278 -10.78 -13.46 66.85
C GLY A 278 -11.62 -13.28 68.12
N LYS A 279 -11.06 -12.64 69.16
CA LYS A 279 -11.73 -12.32 70.43
C LYS A 279 -12.21 -10.87 70.43
N ASP A 280 -13.15 -10.58 69.53
CA ASP A 280 -13.51 -9.19 69.25
C ASP A 280 -14.30 -8.54 70.40
N LYS A 281 -14.97 -9.31 71.27
CA LYS A 281 -15.67 -8.75 72.43
C LYS A 281 -14.69 -8.20 73.46
N GLU A 282 -13.67 -8.98 73.77
CA GLU A 282 -12.59 -8.61 74.69
C GLU A 282 -11.75 -7.47 74.11
N ALA A 283 -11.51 -7.46 72.80
CA ALA A 283 -10.88 -6.33 72.11
C ALA A 283 -11.75 -5.06 72.23
N LEU A 284 -13.06 -5.15 71.98
CA LEU A 284 -13.99 -4.01 72.05
C LEU A 284 -14.08 -3.38 73.44
N GLU A 285 -14.03 -4.17 74.52
CA GLU A 285 -14.06 -3.65 75.89
C GLU A 285 -12.88 -2.71 76.15
N ILE A 286 -11.67 -3.14 75.76
CA ILE A 286 -10.46 -2.35 75.89
C ILE A 286 -10.50 -1.15 74.93
N LEU A 287 -10.86 -1.37 73.66
CA LEU A 287 -10.88 -0.33 72.64
C LEU A 287 -11.86 0.80 72.93
N LYS A 288 -12.99 0.52 73.57
CA LYS A 288 -13.98 1.55 73.92
C LYS A 288 -13.43 2.56 74.93
N GLU A 289 -12.65 2.09 75.90
CA GLU A 289 -11.99 2.98 76.88
C GLU A 289 -11.09 4.01 76.17
N PHE A 290 -10.31 3.57 75.19
CA PHE A 290 -9.45 4.44 74.39
C PHE A 290 -10.24 5.30 73.39
N SER A 291 -11.29 4.74 72.78
CA SER A 291 -12.17 5.46 71.87
C SER A 291 -12.88 6.62 72.56
N ASP A 292 -13.31 6.45 73.81
CA ASP A 292 -13.99 7.48 74.62
C ASP A 292 -13.02 8.63 74.99
N LYS A 293 -11.72 8.32 75.11
CA LYS A 293 -10.62 9.32 75.23
C LYS A 293 -10.21 9.95 73.89
N GLY A 294 -10.90 9.64 72.79
CA GLY A 294 -10.64 10.22 71.46
C GLY A 294 -9.53 9.55 70.64
N ASN A 295 -9.05 8.36 71.03
CA ASN A 295 -7.97 7.68 70.32
C ASN A 295 -8.42 7.21 68.92
N ALA A 296 -7.83 7.78 67.87
CA ALA A 296 -8.20 7.51 66.48
C ALA A 296 -7.95 6.05 66.06
N THR A 297 -6.85 5.44 66.51
CA THR A 297 -6.51 4.03 66.22
C THR A 297 -7.53 3.07 66.85
N ALA A 298 -7.93 3.33 68.09
CA ALA A 298 -8.94 2.53 68.77
C ALA A 298 -10.30 2.64 68.06
N GLN A 299 -10.69 3.85 67.66
CA GLN A 299 -11.91 4.08 66.87
C GLN A 299 -11.86 3.33 65.53
N PHE A 300 -10.72 3.35 64.82
CA PHE A 300 -10.54 2.61 63.57
C PHE A 300 -10.67 1.09 63.79
N GLN A 301 -10.01 0.55 64.81
CA GLN A 301 -10.06 -0.88 65.15
C GLN A 301 -11.47 -1.33 65.54
N ILE A 302 -12.24 -0.52 66.29
CA ILE A 302 -13.66 -0.77 66.55
C ILE A 302 -14.46 -0.82 65.24
N GLY A 303 -14.20 0.13 64.33
CA GLY A 303 -14.79 0.14 62.99
C GLY A 303 -14.52 -1.15 62.23
N CYS A 304 -13.27 -1.61 62.22
CA CYS A 304 -12.86 -2.88 61.60
C CYS A 304 -13.58 -4.09 62.21
N ILE A 305 -13.70 -4.14 63.54
CA ILE A 305 -14.40 -5.21 64.25
C ILE A 305 -15.87 -5.28 63.82
N TYR A 306 -16.58 -4.15 63.77
CA TYR A 306 -17.98 -4.13 63.30
C TYR A 306 -18.10 -4.40 61.79
N TYR A 307 -17.10 -4.04 61.00
CA TYR A 307 -17.09 -4.26 59.55
C TYR A 307 -16.87 -5.73 59.18
N GLN A 308 -15.93 -6.40 59.86
CA GLN A 308 -15.61 -7.81 59.63
C GLN A 308 -16.66 -8.72 60.28
N GLY A 309 -17.03 -8.44 61.54
CA GLY A 309 -18.05 -9.19 62.27
C GLY A 309 -17.69 -10.66 62.50
N ASN A 310 -16.47 -10.96 62.94
CA ASN A 310 -16.00 -12.34 63.13
C ASN A 310 -16.68 -13.01 64.33
N SER A 311 -16.45 -12.51 65.55
CA SER A 311 -17.00 -13.04 66.81
C SER A 311 -18.16 -12.19 67.38
N ILE A 312 -18.45 -11.07 66.72
CA ILE A 312 -19.62 -10.23 66.95
C ILE A 312 -20.44 -10.07 65.67
N LYS A 313 -21.72 -9.72 65.78
CA LYS A 313 -22.57 -9.51 64.61
C LYS A 313 -22.08 -8.31 63.80
N LYS A 314 -21.74 -8.56 62.54
CA LYS A 314 -21.41 -7.55 61.53
C LYS A 314 -22.44 -6.42 61.50
N ASN A 315 -21.97 -5.19 61.56
CA ASN A 315 -22.81 -4.00 61.60
C ASN A 315 -22.13 -2.83 60.86
N TYR A 316 -22.46 -2.68 59.58
CA TYR A 316 -21.88 -1.63 58.75
C TYR A 316 -22.22 -0.21 59.20
N LYS A 317 -23.37 0.01 59.86
CA LYS A 317 -23.73 1.35 60.36
C LYS A 317 -22.83 1.78 61.50
N GLU A 318 -22.56 0.88 62.44
CA GLU A 318 -21.61 1.14 63.51
C GLU A 318 -20.18 1.22 62.98
N ALA A 319 -19.79 0.34 62.04
CA ALA A 319 -18.49 0.42 61.40
C ALA A 319 -18.26 1.79 60.75
N PHE A 320 -19.21 2.27 59.94
CA PHE A 320 -19.15 3.58 59.30
C PHE A 320 -19.06 4.72 60.31
N LYS A 321 -19.83 4.65 61.41
CA LYS A 321 -19.78 5.67 62.47
C LYS A 321 -18.39 5.77 63.09
N TYR A 322 -17.78 4.64 63.44
CA TYR A 322 -16.45 4.60 64.06
C TYR A 322 -15.32 4.92 63.08
N PHE A 323 -15.43 4.48 61.81
CA PHE A 323 -14.51 4.91 60.75
C PHE A 323 -14.59 6.42 60.54
N LYS A 324 -15.79 7.00 60.52
CA LYS A 324 -15.93 8.44 60.36
C LYS A 324 -15.36 9.22 61.55
N LEU A 325 -15.61 8.76 62.78
CA LEU A 325 -15.06 9.36 64.00
C LEU A 325 -13.52 9.31 64.00
N SER A 326 -12.94 8.18 63.60
CA SER A 326 -11.49 8.01 63.47
C SER A 326 -10.90 8.88 62.35
N ALA A 327 -11.59 8.98 61.21
CA ALA A 327 -11.17 9.81 60.08
C ALA A 327 -11.23 11.31 60.39
N GLU A 328 -12.17 11.74 61.24
CA GLU A 328 -12.25 13.11 61.77
C GLU A 328 -11.05 13.45 62.69
N ASN A 329 -10.40 12.43 63.26
CA ASN A 329 -9.13 12.52 64.01
C ASN A 329 -7.91 12.23 63.12
N GLU A 330 -7.99 12.56 61.83
CA GLU A 330 -6.90 12.49 60.85
C GLU A 330 -6.31 11.08 60.58
N ASN A 331 -7.00 9.99 60.99
CA ASN A 331 -6.53 8.64 60.70
C ASN A 331 -6.69 8.28 59.21
N ALA A 332 -5.57 8.00 58.55
CA ALA A 332 -5.50 7.79 57.10
C ALA A 332 -6.20 6.48 56.65
N GLU A 333 -6.12 5.40 57.43
CA GLU A 333 -6.81 4.13 57.15
C GLU A 333 -8.33 4.24 57.30
N ALA A 334 -8.78 5.03 58.26
CA ALA A 334 -10.18 5.31 58.50
C ALA A 334 -10.76 6.16 57.37
N MET A 335 -10.04 7.19 56.89
CA MET A 335 -10.44 7.96 55.70
C MET A 335 -10.66 7.06 54.48
N TYR A 336 -9.74 6.11 54.22
CA TYR A 336 -9.91 5.13 53.13
C TYR A 336 -11.17 4.29 53.34
N SER A 337 -11.39 3.82 54.57
CA SER A 337 -12.54 2.96 54.93
C SER A 337 -13.87 3.71 54.84
N VAL A 338 -13.92 5.00 55.16
CA VAL A 338 -15.07 5.88 54.92
C VAL A 338 -15.33 6.01 53.42
N GLY A 339 -14.28 6.18 52.62
CA GLY A 339 -14.35 6.17 51.15
C GLY A 339 -14.99 4.88 50.62
N MET A 340 -14.52 3.72 51.10
CA MET A 340 -15.11 2.41 50.77
C MET A 340 -16.59 2.32 51.15
N CYS A 341 -16.96 2.78 52.35
CA CYS A 341 -18.35 2.75 52.78
C CYS A 341 -19.27 3.57 51.86
N TYR A 342 -18.83 4.75 51.42
CA TYR A 342 -19.58 5.54 50.42
C TYR A 342 -19.56 4.91 49.03
N GLY A 343 -18.47 4.29 48.61
CA GLY A 343 -18.36 3.65 47.29
C GLY A 343 -19.24 2.41 47.15
N GLU A 344 -19.28 1.57 48.18
CA GLU A 344 -20.04 0.31 48.21
C GLU A 344 -21.46 0.50 48.75
N GLY A 345 -21.73 1.56 49.52
CA GLY A 345 -22.99 1.75 50.23
C GLY A 345 -23.09 0.96 51.53
N ASN A 346 -21.95 0.61 52.14
CA ASN A 346 -21.90 -0.12 53.40
C ASN A 346 -22.14 0.83 54.58
N GLY A 347 -23.32 0.72 55.21
CA GLY A 347 -23.67 1.53 56.39
C GLY A 347 -24.12 2.97 56.08
N VAL A 348 -23.91 3.43 54.84
CA VAL A 348 -24.32 4.74 54.31
C VAL A 348 -24.85 4.59 52.89
N LYS A 349 -25.66 5.54 52.39
CA LYS A 349 -26.12 5.52 50.99
C LYS A 349 -24.92 5.68 50.05
N LYS A 350 -24.85 4.83 49.02
CA LYS A 350 -23.82 4.89 47.98
C LYS A 350 -23.72 6.30 47.37
N ASN A 351 -22.52 6.86 47.36
CA ASN A 351 -22.21 8.19 46.83
C ASN A 351 -20.75 8.24 46.35
N LEU A 352 -20.55 8.16 45.04
CA LEU A 352 -19.22 8.10 44.45
C LEU A 352 -18.41 9.39 44.63
N LYS A 353 -19.07 10.55 44.57
CA LYS A 353 -18.40 11.86 44.76
C LYS A 353 -17.85 12.01 46.17
N GLU A 354 -18.59 11.57 47.17
CA GLU A 354 -18.10 11.56 48.56
C GLU A 354 -17.00 10.51 48.75
N ALA A 355 -17.13 9.33 48.14
CA ALA A 355 -16.08 8.31 48.18
C ALA A 355 -14.74 8.85 47.68
N ILE A 356 -14.72 9.51 46.52
CA ILE A 356 -13.52 10.10 45.92
C ILE A 356 -12.89 11.15 46.84
N LYS A 357 -13.68 12.05 47.44
CA LYS A 357 -13.16 13.04 48.41
C LYS A 357 -12.44 12.36 49.59
N TRP A 358 -13.02 11.30 50.14
CA TRP A 358 -12.41 10.57 51.26
C TRP A 358 -11.16 9.78 50.84
N TYR A 359 -11.14 9.23 49.62
CA TYR A 359 -9.92 8.62 49.07
C TYR A 359 -8.81 9.65 48.86
N GLU A 360 -9.13 10.85 48.37
CA GLU A 360 -8.16 11.94 48.21
C GLU A 360 -7.60 12.41 49.56
N LEU A 361 -8.45 12.55 50.58
CA LEU A 361 -8.02 12.87 51.94
C LEU A 361 -7.09 11.77 52.49
N SER A 362 -7.47 10.51 52.30
CA SER A 362 -6.65 9.36 52.70
C SER A 362 -5.30 9.33 51.98
N ALA A 363 -5.28 9.62 50.67
CA ALA A 363 -4.07 9.71 49.87
C ALA A 363 -3.15 10.84 50.35
N LYS A 364 -3.71 12.03 50.64
CA LYS A 364 -2.97 13.16 51.21
C LYS A 364 -2.39 12.84 52.59
N ALA A 365 -3.07 12.02 53.38
CA ALA A 365 -2.61 11.54 54.67
C ALA A 365 -1.60 10.37 54.58
N GLY A 366 -1.12 10.01 53.38
CA GLY A 366 -0.06 9.00 53.20
C GLY A 366 -0.55 7.56 53.00
N ASN A 367 -1.86 7.30 52.98
CA ASN A 367 -2.38 5.94 52.87
C ASN A 367 -2.18 5.36 51.47
N LYS A 368 -1.43 4.26 51.38
CA LYS A 368 -1.15 3.54 50.12
C LYS A 368 -2.39 3.08 49.34
N TYR A 369 -3.43 2.60 50.02
CA TYR A 369 -4.66 2.16 49.35
C TYR A 369 -5.50 3.35 48.85
N GLY A 370 -5.53 4.43 49.64
CA GLY A 370 -6.08 5.72 49.24
C GLY A 370 -5.38 6.29 48.01
N MET A 371 -4.05 6.28 47.97
CA MET A 371 -3.26 6.72 46.81
C MET A 371 -3.57 5.90 45.55
N CYS A 372 -3.50 4.57 45.60
CA CYS A 372 -3.78 3.69 44.46
C CYS A 372 -5.20 3.87 43.93
N THR A 373 -6.19 3.95 44.83
CA THR A 373 -7.60 4.09 44.45
C THR A 373 -7.89 5.47 43.86
N THR A 374 -7.33 6.53 44.46
CA THR A 374 -7.45 7.91 43.93
C THR A 374 -6.80 8.03 42.56
N ALA A 375 -5.63 7.41 42.36
CA ALA A 375 -4.95 7.37 41.07
C ALA A 375 -5.83 6.74 39.98
N ALA A 376 -6.55 5.65 40.29
CA ALA A 376 -7.46 5.01 39.34
C ALA A 376 -8.64 5.90 38.91
N PHE A 377 -9.12 6.78 39.79
CA PHE A 377 -10.15 7.76 39.42
C PHE A 377 -9.61 8.81 38.45
N TYR A 378 -8.42 9.35 38.72
CA TYR A 378 -7.75 10.32 37.83
C TYR A 378 -7.33 9.70 36.48
N GLU A 379 -6.93 8.43 36.47
CA GLU A 379 -6.58 7.69 35.25
C GLU A 379 -7.79 7.54 34.30
N ASN A 380 -8.95 7.21 34.87
CA ASN A 380 -10.18 6.93 34.12
C ASN A 380 -11.06 8.16 33.87
N GLY A 381 -10.87 9.26 34.61
CA GLY A 381 -11.71 10.46 34.51
C GLY A 381 -13.17 10.23 34.98
N THR A 382 -13.38 9.30 35.92
CA THR A 382 -14.73 8.97 36.41
C THR A 382 -15.11 9.91 37.55
N GLU A 383 -16.08 10.81 37.31
CA GLU A 383 -16.53 11.86 38.27
C GLU A 383 -15.45 12.90 38.67
N VAL A 384 -14.24 12.76 38.14
CA VAL A 384 -13.12 13.71 38.23
C VAL A 384 -12.57 13.98 36.84
N GLU A 385 -11.92 15.13 36.65
CA GLU A 385 -11.20 15.41 35.40
C GLU A 385 -10.04 14.42 35.25
N LYS A 386 -9.88 13.88 34.03
CA LYS A 386 -8.82 12.92 33.73
C LYS A 386 -7.45 13.61 33.83
N ASP A 387 -6.59 13.11 34.69
CA ASP A 387 -5.26 13.67 34.96
C ASP A 387 -4.24 12.53 35.11
N LEU A 388 -3.54 12.23 34.01
CA LEU A 388 -2.61 11.10 33.97
C LEU A 388 -1.32 11.37 34.74
N GLU A 389 -0.86 12.61 34.83
CA GLU A 389 0.36 12.96 35.58
C GLU A 389 0.10 12.79 37.08
N LYS A 390 -1.05 13.26 37.56
CA LYS A 390 -1.45 13.08 38.95
C LYS A 390 -1.71 11.62 39.29
N ALA A 391 -2.33 10.86 38.38
CA ALA A 391 -2.50 9.41 38.54
C ALA A 391 -1.15 8.70 38.68
N LYS A 392 -0.18 9.02 37.81
CA LYS A 392 1.17 8.47 37.85
C LYS A 392 1.86 8.76 39.18
N MET A 393 1.89 10.02 39.62
CA MET A 393 2.52 10.41 40.89
C MET A 393 1.94 9.62 42.08
N LEU A 394 0.62 9.50 42.16
CA LEU A 394 -0.05 8.73 43.21
C LEU A 394 0.22 7.22 43.12
N TYR A 395 0.27 6.65 41.90
CA TYR A 395 0.66 5.25 41.72
C TYR A 395 2.12 5.02 42.10
N GLU A 396 3.05 5.93 41.78
CA GLU A 396 4.46 5.83 42.17
C GLU A 396 4.64 5.80 43.68
N GLU A 397 4.00 6.73 44.40
CA GLU A 397 4.03 6.75 45.86
C GLU A 397 3.40 5.50 46.48
N SER A 398 2.26 5.05 45.95
CA SER A 398 1.64 3.79 46.40
C SER A 398 2.51 2.56 46.08
N ALA A 399 3.19 2.55 44.93
CA ALA A 399 4.02 1.44 44.47
C ALA A 399 5.32 1.31 45.27
N LYS A 400 5.89 2.44 45.73
CA LYS A 400 7.02 2.48 46.68
C LYS A 400 6.65 1.82 48.02
N GLN A 401 5.39 1.85 48.42
CA GLN A 401 4.85 1.18 49.61
C GLN A 401 4.45 -0.29 49.37
N ASN A 402 4.96 -0.91 48.29
CA ASN A 402 4.77 -2.32 47.94
C ASN A 402 3.31 -2.74 47.70
N ILE A 403 2.47 -1.83 47.18
CA ILE A 403 1.15 -2.21 46.67
C ILE A 403 1.30 -2.76 45.25
N ASP A 404 1.04 -4.05 45.10
CA ASP A 404 1.17 -4.81 43.87
C ASP A 404 0.23 -4.33 42.76
N GLU A 405 -1.01 -3.93 43.07
CA GLU A 405 -1.94 -3.32 42.12
C GLU A 405 -1.43 -1.96 41.59
N ALA A 406 -0.81 -1.13 42.44
CA ALA A 406 -0.22 0.14 42.03
C ALA A 406 1.03 -0.08 41.17
N GLN A 407 1.88 -1.05 41.54
CA GLN A 407 3.03 -1.46 40.74
C GLN A 407 2.60 -2.00 39.37
N TYR A 408 1.55 -2.84 39.32
CA TYR A 408 0.99 -3.33 38.07
C TYR A 408 0.46 -2.18 37.20
N ARG A 409 -0.33 -1.26 37.76
CA ARG A 409 -0.91 -0.12 37.03
C ARG A 409 0.15 0.84 36.52
N LEU A 410 1.16 1.13 37.32
CA LEU A 410 2.31 1.91 36.90
C LEU A 410 3.07 1.21 35.76
N GLY A 411 3.24 -0.12 35.86
CA GLY A 411 3.77 -0.93 34.77
C GLY A 411 2.96 -0.81 33.48
N MET A 412 1.62 -0.83 33.57
CA MET A 412 0.73 -0.61 32.42
C MET A 412 0.85 0.80 31.84
N MET A 413 0.99 1.84 32.67
CA MET A 413 1.20 3.21 32.19
C MET A 413 2.47 3.30 31.33
N TYR A 414 3.58 2.71 31.78
CA TYR A 414 4.82 2.64 30.99
C TYR A 414 4.71 1.74 29.75
N TYR A 415 3.95 0.63 29.83
CA TYR A 415 3.77 -0.28 28.70
C TYR A 415 2.96 0.36 27.57
N ASP A 416 1.87 1.06 27.91
CA ASP A 416 0.98 1.70 26.94
C ASP A 416 1.47 3.10 26.52
N GLY A 417 2.30 3.75 27.33
CA GLY A 417 2.66 5.17 27.18
C GLY A 417 1.54 6.11 27.64
N ARG A 418 0.76 5.72 28.66
CA ARG A 418 -0.36 6.53 29.18
C ARG A 418 0.15 7.50 30.25
N GLY A 419 0.29 8.78 29.88
CA GLY A 419 0.79 9.82 30.78
C GLY A 419 2.30 9.78 31.04
N VAL A 420 3.01 8.89 30.34
CA VAL A 420 4.47 8.74 30.37
C VAL A 420 4.93 8.32 28.99
N ASP A 421 6.20 8.59 28.66
CA ASP A 421 6.80 7.99 27.48
C ASP A 421 6.80 6.47 27.60
N LYS A 422 6.53 5.80 26.47
CA LYS A 422 6.46 4.35 26.41
C LYS A 422 7.82 3.74 26.72
N ASP A 423 7.91 2.99 27.82
CA ASP A 423 9.13 2.33 28.27
C ASP A 423 8.84 0.90 28.74
N TYR A 424 9.05 -0.05 27.85
CA TYR A 424 8.84 -1.47 28.15
C TYR A 424 9.80 -2.00 29.22
N LYS A 425 11.02 -1.45 29.35
CA LYS A 425 11.98 -1.90 30.38
C LYS A 425 11.51 -1.48 31.75
N ALA A 426 11.03 -0.24 31.90
CA ALA A 426 10.39 0.23 33.12
C ALA A 426 9.13 -0.58 33.44
N ALA A 427 8.29 -0.87 32.44
CA ALA A 427 7.10 -1.70 32.60
C ALA A 427 7.45 -3.09 33.15
N VAL A 428 8.41 -3.79 32.53
CA VAL A 428 8.87 -5.12 33.00
C VAL A 428 9.44 -5.06 34.42
N LYS A 429 10.15 -4.00 34.78
CA LYS A 429 10.67 -3.80 36.15
C LYS A 429 9.52 -3.72 37.16
N TRP A 430 8.47 -2.98 36.84
CA TRP A 430 7.29 -2.84 37.71
C TRP A 430 6.43 -4.10 37.75
N PHE A 431 6.18 -4.76 36.60
CA PHE A 431 5.48 -6.03 36.58
C PHE A 431 6.22 -7.10 37.38
N LYS A 432 7.57 -7.16 37.32
CA LYS A 432 8.37 -8.07 38.16
C LYS A 432 8.14 -7.84 39.65
N LYS A 433 8.11 -6.58 40.10
CA LYS A 433 7.83 -6.25 41.51
C LYS A 433 6.42 -6.70 41.94
N ALA A 434 5.43 -6.51 41.08
CA ALA A 434 4.05 -6.93 41.38
C ALA A 434 3.82 -8.46 41.27
N SER A 435 4.71 -9.18 40.58
CA SER A 435 4.50 -10.57 40.14
C SER A 435 4.49 -11.63 41.22
N ASP A 436 4.77 -11.27 42.47
CA ASP A 436 4.69 -12.24 43.57
C ASP A 436 3.24 -12.57 43.91
N ASN A 437 2.36 -11.57 43.92
CA ASN A 437 0.96 -11.74 44.32
C ASN A 437 -0.06 -11.27 43.26
N ASN A 438 0.35 -10.50 42.25
CA ASN A 438 -0.57 -9.98 41.23
C ASN A 438 -0.56 -10.85 39.97
N CYS A 439 -1.66 -11.57 39.73
CA CYS A 439 -1.80 -12.47 38.58
C CYS A 439 -1.84 -11.72 37.23
N LYS A 440 -2.34 -10.48 37.18
CA LYS A 440 -2.31 -9.63 35.98
C LYS A 440 -0.88 -9.21 35.64
N ALA A 441 -0.06 -8.91 36.64
CA ALA A 441 1.36 -8.62 36.44
C ALA A 441 2.12 -9.85 35.94
N GLN A 442 1.82 -11.04 36.46
CA GLN A 442 2.39 -12.31 35.97
C GLN A 442 2.00 -12.56 34.50
N HIS A 443 0.73 -12.34 34.14
CA HIS A 443 0.25 -12.41 32.75
C HIS A 443 1.02 -11.43 31.83
N MET A 444 1.12 -10.17 32.23
CA MET A 444 1.82 -9.15 31.44
C MET A 444 3.32 -9.43 31.31
N LEU A 445 3.97 -10.00 32.34
CA LEU A 445 5.34 -10.49 32.21
C LEU A 445 5.44 -11.58 31.16
N GLY A 446 4.49 -12.53 31.17
CA GLY A 446 4.41 -13.57 30.14
C GLY A 446 4.40 -12.96 28.74
N LYS A 447 3.52 -11.98 28.50
CA LYS A 447 3.46 -11.24 27.22
C LYS A 447 4.74 -10.49 26.88
N CYS A 448 5.35 -9.79 27.83
CA CYS A 448 6.63 -9.10 27.60
C CYS A 448 7.75 -10.07 27.17
N TYR A 449 7.80 -11.27 27.75
CA TYR A 449 8.76 -12.31 27.36
C TYR A 449 8.44 -12.96 26.01
N GLU A 450 7.15 -13.16 25.70
CA GLU A 450 6.68 -13.69 24.41
C GLU A 450 6.99 -12.73 23.25
N GLU A 451 6.74 -11.43 23.43
CA GLU A 451 6.92 -10.41 22.40
C GLU A 451 8.34 -9.82 22.39
N GLY A 452 9.16 -10.13 23.40
CA GLY A 452 10.50 -9.54 23.55
C GLY A 452 10.50 -8.07 24.00
N LYS A 453 9.36 -7.52 24.44
CA LYS A 453 9.24 -6.14 24.89
C LYS A 453 9.83 -5.94 26.29
N GLY A 454 10.82 -5.06 26.41
CA GLY A 454 11.43 -4.72 27.70
C GLY A 454 12.37 -5.79 28.26
N VAL A 455 12.71 -6.81 27.46
CA VAL A 455 13.65 -7.89 27.79
C VAL A 455 14.75 -7.98 26.73
N GLN A 456 15.85 -8.68 27.00
CA GLN A 456 17.02 -8.71 26.11
C GLN A 456 16.73 -9.40 24.76
N ARG A 457 15.84 -10.39 24.75
CA ARG A 457 15.37 -11.14 23.59
C ARG A 457 14.05 -11.84 23.92
N VAL A 458 13.31 -12.25 22.89
CA VAL A 458 12.16 -13.14 23.03
C VAL A 458 12.55 -14.42 23.79
N ASP A 459 11.76 -14.77 24.80
CA ASP A 459 11.95 -15.97 25.60
C ASP A 459 10.60 -16.63 25.92
N TYR A 460 10.14 -17.46 24.98
CA TYR A 460 8.90 -18.21 25.13
C TYR A 460 8.89 -19.18 26.32
N LYS A 461 10.05 -19.68 26.77
CA LYS A 461 10.11 -20.57 27.95
C LYS A 461 9.81 -19.77 29.22
N ALA A 462 10.38 -18.57 29.33
CA ALA A 462 10.04 -17.66 30.41
C ALA A 462 8.56 -17.24 30.34
N ALA A 463 8.03 -16.97 29.14
CA ALA A 463 6.62 -16.65 28.94
C ALA A 463 5.69 -17.75 29.48
N ILE A 464 5.89 -19.01 29.05
CA ILE A 464 5.12 -20.17 29.54
C ILE A 464 5.19 -20.30 31.07
N LYS A 465 6.37 -20.08 31.67
CA LYS A 465 6.53 -20.14 33.13
C LYS A 465 5.67 -19.10 33.84
N TRP A 466 5.65 -17.87 33.35
CA TRP A 466 4.84 -16.79 33.91
C TRP A 466 3.35 -17.00 33.68
N PHE A 467 2.97 -17.50 32.50
CA PHE A 467 1.58 -17.82 32.20
C PHE A 467 1.03 -18.91 33.12
N ARG A 468 1.80 -19.98 33.38
CA ARG A 468 1.41 -21.00 34.37
C ARG A 468 1.25 -20.42 35.76
N LYS A 469 2.21 -19.60 36.21
CA LYS A 469 2.11 -18.93 37.53
C LYS A 469 0.86 -18.05 37.63
N ALA A 470 0.51 -17.34 36.56
CA ALA A 470 -0.71 -16.52 36.49
C ALA A 470 -1.98 -17.38 36.60
N ILE A 471 -2.05 -18.52 35.91
CA ILE A 471 -3.18 -19.46 35.99
C ILE A 471 -3.29 -20.06 37.40
N ASP A 472 -2.17 -20.47 37.99
CA ASP A 472 -2.12 -20.98 39.37
C ASP A 472 -2.61 -19.93 40.39
N ASN A 473 -2.45 -18.64 40.06
CA ASN A 473 -2.97 -17.50 40.82
C ASN A 473 -4.31 -16.96 40.27
N HIS A 474 -5.11 -17.84 39.65
CA HIS A 474 -6.48 -17.60 39.20
C HIS A 474 -6.66 -16.55 38.07
N SER A 475 -5.66 -16.34 37.22
CA SER A 475 -5.80 -15.49 36.01
C SER A 475 -6.47 -16.24 34.86
N LEU A 476 -7.80 -16.11 34.76
CA LEU A 476 -8.62 -16.71 33.71
C LEU A 476 -8.15 -16.34 32.30
N SER A 477 -7.84 -15.06 32.09
CA SER A 477 -7.44 -14.52 30.80
C SER A 477 -6.21 -15.21 30.21
N THR A 478 -5.37 -15.85 31.03
CA THR A 478 -4.07 -16.41 30.63
C THR A 478 -4.16 -17.80 29.98
N PHE A 479 -5.31 -18.48 30.11
CA PHE A 479 -5.50 -19.78 29.45
C PHE A 479 -5.31 -19.69 27.94
N TYR A 480 -5.82 -18.60 27.32
CA TYR A 480 -5.72 -18.35 25.89
C TYR A 480 -4.26 -18.22 25.41
N GLU A 481 -3.44 -17.41 26.09
CA GLU A 481 -2.03 -17.21 25.69
C GLU A 481 -1.20 -18.48 25.90
N LEU A 482 -1.42 -19.21 27.00
CA LEU A 482 -0.72 -20.47 27.22
C LEU A 482 -1.11 -21.52 26.17
N ALA A 483 -2.40 -21.63 25.84
CA ALA A 483 -2.88 -22.53 24.79
C ALA A 483 -2.27 -22.19 23.42
N ASN A 484 -2.16 -20.91 23.08
CA ASN A 484 -1.47 -20.45 21.86
C ASN A 484 0.02 -20.84 21.83
N CYS A 485 0.71 -20.79 22.97
CA CYS A 485 2.09 -21.27 23.04
C CYS A 485 2.21 -22.74 22.64
N TYR A 486 1.28 -23.59 23.09
CA TYR A 486 1.24 -25.01 22.72
C TYR A 486 0.79 -25.25 21.27
N LYS A 487 -0.23 -24.52 20.80
CA LYS A 487 -0.75 -24.57 19.42
C LYS A 487 0.35 -24.27 18.40
N ASN A 488 1.19 -23.27 18.69
CA ASN A 488 2.23 -22.81 17.77
C ASN A 488 3.59 -23.47 18.02
N GLY A 489 3.79 -24.15 19.15
CA GLY A 489 5.10 -24.69 19.54
C GLY A 489 6.09 -23.60 19.99
N ASN A 490 5.58 -22.49 20.54
CA ASN A 490 6.40 -21.39 21.04
C ASN A 490 6.95 -21.78 22.42
N GLY A 491 8.26 -22.01 22.53
CA GLY A 491 8.92 -22.37 23.81
C GLY A 491 8.69 -23.81 24.28
N THR A 492 7.92 -24.60 23.53
CA THR A 492 7.62 -26.01 23.76
C THR A 492 7.49 -26.74 22.41
N LYS A 493 7.36 -28.07 22.40
CA LYS A 493 6.95 -28.77 21.17
C LYS A 493 5.50 -28.42 20.86
N LYS A 494 5.17 -28.30 19.57
CA LYS A 494 3.78 -28.13 19.12
C LYS A 494 2.94 -29.29 19.64
N ASP A 495 1.85 -28.96 20.33
CA ASP A 495 0.98 -29.92 21.01
C ASP A 495 -0.46 -29.41 20.94
N MET A 496 -1.20 -29.87 19.93
CA MET A 496 -2.58 -29.46 19.69
C MET A 496 -3.55 -30.03 20.73
N GLU A 497 -3.28 -31.22 21.27
CA GLU A 497 -4.10 -31.82 22.32
C GLU A 497 -4.02 -30.99 23.60
N LYS A 498 -2.81 -30.62 24.02
CA LYS A 498 -2.62 -29.76 25.18
C LYS A 498 -3.20 -28.37 24.99
N ALA A 499 -3.08 -27.79 23.79
CA ALA A 499 -3.71 -26.52 23.47
C ALA A 499 -5.24 -26.61 23.59
N LEU A 500 -5.85 -27.66 23.03
CA LEU A 500 -7.29 -27.89 23.11
C LEU A 500 -7.77 -28.07 24.56
N GLU A 501 -7.06 -28.85 25.37
CA GLU A 501 -7.36 -28.98 26.80
C GLU A 501 -7.38 -27.63 27.53
N LEU A 502 -6.39 -26.78 27.28
CA LEU A 502 -6.30 -25.45 27.89
C LEU A 502 -7.40 -24.50 27.40
N TYR A 503 -7.76 -24.55 26.11
CA TYR A 503 -8.90 -23.79 25.59
C TYR A 503 -10.22 -24.25 26.21
N ILE A 504 -10.44 -25.56 26.37
CA ILE A 504 -11.63 -26.10 27.04
C ILE A 504 -11.67 -25.64 28.50
N GLN A 505 -10.56 -25.73 29.23
CA GLN A 505 -10.49 -25.27 30.62
C GLN A 505 -10.78 -23.77 30.74
N GLY A 506 -10.21 -22.94 29.87
CA GLY A 506 -10.49 -21.51 29.83
C GLY A 506 -11.96 -21.22 29.53
N ALA A 507 -12.55 -21.93 28.56
CA ALA A 507 -13.96 -21.80 28.20
C ALA A 507 -14.92 -22.27 29.30
N GLU A 508 -14.59 -23.34 30.03
CA GLU A 508 -15.34 -23.81 31.21
C GLU A 508 -15.32 -22.80 32.37
N LEU A 509 -14.28 -21.97 32.44
CA LEU A 509 -14.17 -20.85 33.38
C LEU A 509 -14.68 -19.53 32.78
N ASP A 510 -15.52 -19.63 31.76
CA ASP A 510 -16.20 -18.54 31.09
C ASP A 510 -15.32 -17.53 30.32
N GLU A 511 -14.08 -17.86 29.97
CA GLU A 511 -13.19 -16.97 29.20
C GLU A 511 -13.56 -16.94 27.70
N GLU A 512 -13.92 -15.75 27.21
CA GLU A 512 -14.54 -15.54 25.90
C GLU A 512 -13.60 -15.74 24.70
N ARG A 513 -12.29 -15.51 24.87
CA ARG A 513 -11.28 -15.70 23.81
C ARG A 513 -10.96 -17.18 23.64
N CYS A 514 -10.95 -17.95 24.72
CA CYS A 514 -10.87 -19.41 24.67
C CYS A 514 -12.10 -20.02 23.98
N GLU A 515 -13.32 -19.53 24.28
CA GLU A 515 -14.52 -19.96 23.55
C GLU A 515 -14.43 -19.64 22.05
N TYR A 516 -13.96 -18.45 21.68
CA TYR A 516 -13.74 -18.11 20.28
C TYR A 516 -12.64 -18.95 19.62
N ALA A 517 -11.54 -19.25 20.33
CA ALA A 517 -10.52 -20.15 19.82
C ALA A 517 -11.05 -21.56 19.55
N LEU A 518 -11.95 -22.06 20.41
CA LEU A 518 -12.64 -23.33 20.17
C LEU A 518 -13.56 -23.25 18.95
N CYS A 519 -14.26 -22.13 18.74
CA CYS A 519 -15.01 -21.89 17.52
C CYS A 519 -14.13 -22.06 16.27
N GLU A 520 -12.98 -21.40 16.22
CA GLU A 520 -12.04 -21.50 15.08
C GLU A 520 -11.50 -22.92 14.90
N ILE A 521 -11.09 -23.58 16.00
CA ILE A 521 -10.56 -24.95 15.95
C ILE A 521 -11.61 -25.93 15.41
N TYR A 522 -12.87 -25.84 15.87
CA TYR A 522 -13.95 -26.72 15.41
C TYR A 522 -14.40 -26.41 13.99
N GLU A 523 -14.26 -25.16 13.53
CA GLU A 523 -14.47 -24.78 12.13
C GLU A 523 -13.41 -25.37 11.21
N ASP A 524 -12.13 -25.31 11.62
CA ASP A 524 -10.98 -25.86 10.88
C ASP A 524 -10.91 -27.39 10.93
N SER A 525 -11.44 -28.03 11.98
CA SER A 525 -11.54 -29.49 12.09
C SER A 525 -12.62 -30.03 11.14
N LEU A 526 -12.26 -30.09 9.86
CA LEU A 526 -13.10 -30.53 8.74
C LEU A 526 -13.68 -31.94 8.96
N GLY A 527 -15.00 -32.04 9.07
CA GLY A 527 -15.73 -33.15 8.45
C GLY A 527 -16.98 -33.69 9.14
N LYS A 528 -17.17 -33.51 10.45
CA LYS A 528 -18.36 -34.06 11.14
C LYS A 528 -19.40 -32.98 11.45
N GLU A 529 -20.67 -33.32 11.25
CA GLU A 529 -21.82 -32.46 11.58
C GLU A 529 -21.81 -32.03 13.06
N GLU A 530 -21.21 -32.84 13.94
CA GLU A 530 -21.06 -32.53 15.36
C GLU A 530 -20.09 -31.36 15.61
N ASP A 531 -18.99 -31.28 14.85
CA ASP A 531 -17.97 -30.24 15.04
C ASP A 531 -18.48 -28.88 14.51
N LYS A 532 -19.24 -28.89 13.41
CA LYS A 532 -19.97 -27.71 12.92
C LYS A 532 -20.92 -27.12 13.95
N LYS A 533 -21.65 -27.98 14.67
CA LYS A 533 -22.55 -27.55 15.77
C LYS A 533 -21.75 -26.97 16.93
N LYS A 534 -20.65 -27.61 17.33
CA LYS A 534 -19.77 -27.10 18.39
C LYS A 534 -19.17 -25.75 18.02
N ALA A 535 -18.69 -25.57 16.79
CA ALA A 535 -18.16 -24.29 16.31
C ALA A 535 -19.18 -23.17 16.48
N PHE A 536 -20.41 -23.38 15.98
CA PHE A 536 -21.51 -22.42 16.14
C PHE A 536 -21.85 -22.15 17.61
N GLU A 537 -21.95 -23.20 18.45
CA GLU A 537 -22.28 -23.07 19.87
C GLU A 537 -21.23 -22.26 20.65
N TYR A 538 -19.94 -22.54 20.44
CA TYR A 538 -18.85 -21.80 21.08
C TYR A 538 -18.75 -20.35 20.56
N CYS A 539 -18.94 -20.15 19.26
CA CYS A 539 -19.03 -18.80 18.67
C CYS A 539 -20.14 -17.98 19.35
N LYS A 540 -21.31 -18.60 19.50
CA LYS A 540 -22.48 -17.98 20.12
C LYS A 540 -22.25 -17.65 21.59
N LYS A 541 -21.68 -18.57 22.36
CA LYS A 541 -21.35 -18.32 23.78
C LYS A 541 -20.41 -17.12 23.93
N SER A 542 -19.33 -17.07 23.15
CA SER A 542 -18.38 -15.96 23.16
C SER A 542 -19.02 -14.64 22.74
N ALA A 543 -19.84 -14.65 21.69
CA ALA A 543 -20.57 -13.48 21.21
C ALA A 543 -21.61 -12.96 22.21
N ASP A 544 -22.34 -13.86 22.89
CA ASP A 544 -23.32 -13.55 23.93
C ASP A 544 -22.66 -12.87 25.15
N LYS A 545 -21.38 -13.19 25.44
CA LYS A 545 -20.57 -12.55 26.49
C LYS A 545 -20.02 -11.17 26.12
N GLY A 546 -20.15 -10.77 24.86
CA GLY A 546 -19.75 -9.44 24.40
C GLY A 546 -18.50 -9.41 23.52
N TYR A 547 -17.82 -10.54 23.28
CA TYR A 547 -16.60 -10.54 22.47
C TYR A 547 -16.90 -10.14 21.03
N ASP A 548 -16.44 -8.95 20.65
CA ASP A 548 -16.79 -8.28 19.39
C ASP A 548 -16.35 -9.07 18.15
N ILE A 549 -15.18 -9.71 18.19
CA ILE A 549 -14.70 -10.59 17.11
C ILE A 549 -15.64 -11.80 16.94
N ALA A 550 -16.07 -12.44 18.03
CA ALA A 550 -17.05 -13.53 17.96
C ALA A 550 -18.42 -13.03 17.49
N GLN A 551 -18.85 -11.83 17.87
CA GLN A 551 -20.08 -11.23 17.37
C GLN A 551 -20.02 -11.02 15.85
N VAL A 552 -18.91 -10.53 15.31
CA VAL A 552 -18.71 -10.44 13.85
C VAL A 552 -18.79 -11.82 13.21
N LYS A 553 -18.07 -12.80 13.74
CA LYS A 553 -18.04 -14.16 13.19
C LYS A 553 -19.43 -14.82 13.21
N LEU A 554 -20.17 -14.67 14.31
CA LEU A 554 -21.54 -15.16 14.41
C LEU A 554 -22.47 -14.45 13.43
N GLY A 555 -22.29 -13.13 13.26
CA GLY A 555 -22.98 -12.36 12.23
C GLY A 555 -22.69 -12.90 10.82
N GLU A 556 -21.44 -13.25 10.51
CA GLU A 556 -21.06 -13.88 9.25
C GLU A 556 -21.70 -15.26 9.05
N TYR A 557 -21.80 -16.09 10.09
CA TYR A 557 -22.52 -17.37 10.01
C TYR A 557 -23.99 -17.19 9.63
N TYR A 558 -24.69 -16.24 10.27
CA TYR A 558 -26.07 -15.91 9.91
C TYR A 558 -26.17 -15.27 8.51
N TYR A 559 -25.22 -14.42 8.13
CA TYR A 559 -25.23 -13.71 6.84
C TYR A 559 -25.02 -14.65 5.67
N ASN A 560 -24.09 -15.61 5.79
CA ASN A 560 -23.74 -16.56 4.75
C ASN A 560 -24.61 -17.83 4.78
N GLY A 561 -25.21 -18.16 5.92
CA GLY A 561 -25.84 -19.47 6.14
C GLY A 561 -24.79 -20.58 6.37
N THR A 562 -23.66 -20.24 6.98
CA THR A 562 -22.62 -21.22 7.33
C THR A 562 -23.06 -21.96 8.59
N PHE A 563 -23.16 -23.29 8.53
CA PHE A 563 -23.65 -24.20 9.61
C PHE A 563 -25.12 -24.06 10.01
N ILE A 564 -25.77 -22.96 9.64
CA ILE A 564 -27.16 -22.64 9.98
C ILE A 564 -27.89 -22.05 8.76
N ASN A 565 -29.22 -21.93 8.84
CA ASN A 565 -29.97 -21.24 7.80
C ASN A 565 -29.64 -19.74 7.78
N LYS A 566 -29.54 -19.19 6.58
CA LYS A 566 -29.28 -17.78 6.33
C LYS A 566 -30.36 -16.90 6.98
N ASP A 567 -29.94 -15.95 7.81
CA ASP A 567 -30.81 -14.97 8.47
C ASP A 567 -30.10 -13.61 8.57
N TYR A 568 -30.37 -12.74 7.60
CA TYR A 568 -29.79 -11.40 7.57
C TYR A 568 -30.19 -10.52 8.76
N LYS A 569 -31.36 -10.74 9.37
CA LYS A 569 -31.82 -9.89 10.48
C LYS A 569 -31.01 -10.19 11.74
N GLU A 570 -30.76 -11.45 12.03
CA GLU A 570 -29.86 -11.83 13.13
C GLU A 570 -28.40 -11.44 12.82
N ALA A 571 -27.95 -11.55 11.56
CA ALA A 571 -26.61 -11.08 11.17
C ALA A 571 -26.41 -9.59 11.50
N ILE A 572 -27.34 -8.73 11.06
CA ILE A 572 -27.29 -7.28 11.31
C ILE A 572 -27.28 -6.95 12.80
N LYS A 573 -28.07 -7.69 13.60
CA LYS A 573 -28.11 -7.48 15.05
C LYS A 573 -26.74 -7.73 15.69
N TRP A 574 -26.02 -8.75 15.25
CA TRP A 574 -24.66 -9.03 15.73
C TRP A 574 -23.63 -8.04 15.21
N PHE A 575 -23.66 -7.69 13.92
CA PHE A 575 -22.80 -6.64 13.37
C PHE A 575 -23.01 -5.30 14.06
N LYS A 576 -24.26 -4.94 14.37
CA LYS A 576 -24.58 -3.71 15.10
C LYS A 576 -24.00 -3.72 16.51
N LYS A 577 -24.16 -4.82 17.27
CA LYS A 577 -23.55 -4.96 18.60
C LYS A 577 -22.03 -4.79 18.57
N ALA A 578 -21.34 -5.43 17.62
CA ALA A 578 -19.89 -5.31 17.51
C ALA A 578 -19.45 -3.91 17.03
N SER A 579 -20.20 -3.31 16.10
CA SER A 579 -19.94 -1.94 15.62
C SER A 579 -20.13 -0.89 16.72
N GLU A 580 -21.11 -1.06 17.61
CA GLU A 580 -21.31 -0.20 18.79
C GLU A 580 -20.14 -0.29 19.79
N GLN A 581 -19.37 -1.38 19.76
CA GLN A 581 -18.12 -1.54 20.52
C GLN A 581 -16.90 -0.96 19.80
N GLY A 582 -17.07 -0.41 18.59
CA GLY A 582 -16.00 0.16 17.77
C GLY A 582 -15.32 -0.81 16.80
N ASN A 583 -15.86 -2.03 16.61
CA ASN A 583 -15.29 -2.99 15.67
C ASN A 583 -15.51 -2.54 14.21
N LEU A 584 -14.42 -2.16 13.52
CA LEU A 584 -14.47 -1.62 12.15
C LEU A 584 -14.90 -2.66 11.11
N LYS A 585 -14.52 -3.93 11.29
CA LYS A 585 -14.98 -5.02 10.40
C LYS A 585 -16.50 -5.17 10.50
N ALA A 586 -17.07 -5.12 11.71
CA ALA A 586 -18.51 -5.16 11.91
C ALA A 586 -19.22 -3.99 11.22
N GLN A 587 -18.65 -2.79 11.34
CA GLN A 587 -19.15 -1.57 10.72
C GLN A 587 -19.13 -1.66 9.19
N TYR A 588 -18.03 -2.15 8.60
CA TYR A 588 -17.93 -2.43 7.18
C TYR A 588 -18.96 -3.47 6.70
N LYS A 589 -19.15 -4.57 7.44
CA LYS A 589 -20.20 -5.56 7.13
C LYS A 589 -21.60 -4.96 7.20
N LEU A 590 -21.84 -4.06 8.16
CA LEU A 590 -23.10 -3.34 8.28
C LEU A 590 -23.32 -2.38 7.10
N ALA A 591 -22.29 -1.70 6.62
CA ALA A 591 -22.35 -0.87 5.41
C ALA A 591 -22.76 -1.70 4.19
N SER A 592 -22.15 -2.88 4.01
CA SER A 592 -22.55 -3.83 2.95
C SER A 592 -24.01 -4.27 3.07
N CYS A 593 -24.52 -4.49 4.30
CA CYS A 593 -25.94 -4.81 4.51
C CYS A 593 -26.87 -3.65 4.09
N TYR A 594 -26.50 -2.40 4.39
CA TYR A 594 -27.27 -1.21 3.97
C TYR A 594 -27.23 -1.01 2.46
N HIS A 595 -26.10 -1.24 1.81
CA HIS A 595 -25.97 -1.11 0.36
C HIS A 595 -26.82 -2.15 -0.38
N ASN A 596 -26.72 -3.42 0.04
CA ASN A 596 -27.41 -4.53 -0.60
C ASN A 596 -28.89 -4.64 -0.21
N GLY A 597 -29.32 -3.99 0.88
CA GLY A 597 -30.67 -4.15 1.43
C GLY A 597 -30.90 -5.54 2.04
N ASN A 598 -29.84 -6.23 2.47
CA ASN A 598 -29.90 -7.58 3.03
C ASN A 598 -30.42 -7.52 4.48
N GLY A 599 -31.69 -7.88 4.70
CA GLY A 599 -32.31 -7.89 6.04
C GLY A 599 -32.67 -6.51 6.61
N ILE A 600 -32.29 -5.44 5.93
CA ILE A 600 -32.61 -4.04 6.25
C ILE A 600 -33.00 -3.28 4.99
N LYS A 601 -33.75 -2.18 5.11
CA LYS A 601 -34.08 -1.35 3.95
C LYS A 601 -32.79 -0.78 3.34
N LYS A 602 -32.61 -0.96 2.02
CA LYS A 602 -31.48 -0.41 1.27
C LYS A 602 -31.32 1.10 1.53
N ASN A 603 -30.10 1.53 1.84
CA ASN A 603 -29.74 2.90 2.13
C ASN A 603 -28.27 3.16 1.81
N ASP A 604 -27.98 3.53 0.56
CA ASP A 604 -26.62 3.77 0.09
C ASP A 604 -25.96 4.95 0.81
N LYS A 605 -26.72 6.00 1.18
CA LYS A 605 -26.17 7.13 1.94
C LYS A 605 -25.63 6.67 3.31
N LYS A 606 -26.38 5.82 4.01
CA LYS A 606 -25.91 5.27 5.30
C LYS A 606 -24.73 4.33 5.12
N ALA A 607 -24.71 3.53 4.06
CA ALA A 607 -23.56 2.67 3.74
C ALA A 607 -22.30 3.51 3.47
N PHE A 608 -22.42 4.58 2.67
CA PHE A 608 -21.35 5.53 2.40
C PHE A 608 -20.77 6.12 3.69
N GLU A 609 -21.62 6.70 4.55
CA GLU A 609 -21.19 7.29 5.83
C GLU A 609 -20.41 6.29 6.72
N LEU A 610 -20.82 5.01 6.71
CA LEU A 610 -20.14 3.97 7.49
C LEU A 610 -18.80 3.57 6.87
N LEU A 611 -18.71 3.46 5.54
CA LEU A 611 -17.48 3.16 4.82
C LEU A 611 -16.45 4.29 4.97
N GLU A 612 -16.89 5.54 4.83
CA GLU A 612 -16.05 6.73 5.01
C GLU A 612 -15.45 6.76 6.42
N ASP A 613 -16.27 6.57 7.46
CA ASP A 613 -15.80 6.50 8.84
C ASP A 613 -14.84 5.32 9.09
N CYS A 614 -15.06 4.17 8.43
CA CYS A 614 -14.12 3.03 8.46
C CYS A 614 -12.75 3.40 7.88
N VAL A 615 -12.71 4.04 6.70
CA VAL A 615 -11.45 4.45 6.05
C VAL A 615 -10.74 5.52 6.87
N ILE A 616 -11.45 6.52 7.40
CA ILE A 616 -10.89 7.56 8.28
C ILE A 616 -10.25 6.94 9.54
N LYS A 617 -10.84 5.87 10.08
CA LYS A 617 -10.31 5.12 11.23
C LYS A 617 -9.23 4.10 10.85
N GLY A 618 -8.81 4.04 9.59
CA GLY A 618 -7.71 3.21 9.11
C GLY A 618 -8.09 1.77 8.73
N TYR A 619 -9.37 1.47 8.51
CA TYR A 619 -9.81 0.16 8.03
C TYR A 619 -9.62 0.05 6.52
N LYS A 620 -8.50 -0.55 6.11
CA LYS A 620 -8.01 -0.59 4.72
C LYS A 620 -8.96 -1.32 3.78
N GLU A 621 -9.60 -2.40 4.25
CA GLU A 621 -10.52 -3.21 3.44
C GLU A 621 -11.79 -2.45 3.01
N ALA A 622 -12.09 -1.29 3.61
CA ALA A 622 -13.20 -0.44 3.17
C ALA A 622 -12.83 0.50 2.00
N LYS A 623 -11.54 0.66 1.66
CA LYS A 623 -11.09 1.63 0.64
C LYS A 623 -11.65 1.31 -0.75
N PHE A 624 -11.56 0.04 -1.17
CA PHE A 624 -12.06 -0.39 -2.48
C PHE A 624 -13.56 -0.09 -2.64
N GLU A 625 -14.37 -0.48 -1.66
CA GLU A 625 -15.82 -0.28 -1.67
C GLU A 625 -16.19 1.20 -1.59
N LEU A 626 -15.43 2.01 -0.85
CA LEU A 626 -15.61 3.46 -0.86
C LEU A 626 -15.30 4.04 -2.25
N GLY A 627 -14.25 3.55 -2.91
CA GLY A 627 -13.92 3.88 -4.29
C GLY A 627 -15.05 3.52 -5.25
N ASP A 628 -15.64 2.33 -5.11
CA ASP A 628 -16.78 1.87 -5.91
C ASP A 628 -18.03 2.77 -5.69
N PHE A 629 -18.23 3.25 -4.47
CA PHE A 629 -19.30 4.21 -4.15
C PHE A 629 -19.11 5.55 -4.84
N TYR A 630 -17.89 6.09 -4.87
CA TYR A 630 -17.57 7.30 -5.61
C TYR A 630 -17.66 7.10 -7.13
N TYR A 631 -17.20 5.94 -7.63
CA TYR A 631 -17.22 5.60 -9.06
C TYR A 631 -18.64 5.54 -9.62
N ASN A 632 -19.56 4.93 -8.87
CA ASN A 632 -20.95 4.75 -9.29
C ASN A 632 -21.91 5.82 -8.75
N GLY A 633 -21.49 6.65 -7.80
CA GLY A 633 -22.36 7.63 -7.14
C GLY A 633 -23.39 7.00 -6.18
N TYR A 634 -22.99 5.97 -5.43
CA TYR A 634 -23.88 5.31 -4.46
C TYR A 634 -24.01 6.14 -3.18
N GLY A 635 -25.16 6.80 -2.99
CA GLY A 635 -25.43 7.59 -1.78
C GLY A 635 -24.65 8.91 -1.68
N ILE A 636 -23.82 9.20 -2.68
CA ILE A 636 -23.00 10.41 -2.86
C ILE A 636 -23.00 10.80 -4.35
N LEU A 637 -22.56 12.02 -4.68
CA LEU A 637 -22.32 12.40 -6.08
C LEU A 637 -21.14 11.58 -6.64
N LYS A 638 -21.26 11.18 -7.91
CA LYS A 638 -20.20 10.48 -8.62
C LYS A 638 -18.95 11.37 -8.70
N ASP A 639 -17.80 10.79 -8.32
CA ASP A 639 -16.48 11.42 -8.35
C ASP A 639 -15.44 10.39 -8.79
N THR A 640 -15.08 10.42 -10.06
CA THR A 640 -14.19 9.42 -10.67
C THR A 640 -12.73 9.61 -10.25
N ASP A 641 -12.30 10.84 -10.02
CA ASP A 641 -10.93 11.14 -9.61
C ASP A 641 -10.68 10.62 -8.20
N LYS A 642 -11.62 10.88 -7.29
CA LYS A 642 -11.56 10.33 -5.93
C LYS A 642 -11.66 8.81 -5.91
N ALA A 643 -12.49 8.23 -6.78
CA ALA A 643 -12.57 6.77 -6.92
C ALA A 643 -11.23 6.16 -7.36
N ILE A 644 -10.58 6.73 -8.37
CA ILE A 644 -9.28 6.27 -8.87
C ILE A 644 -8.20 6.40 -7.80
N GLU A 645 -8.19 7.49 -7.02
CA GLU A 645 -7.28 7.66 -5.87
C GLU A 645 -7.46 6.53 -4.85
N LEU A 646 -8.70 6.25 -4.44
CA LEU A 646 -9.01 5.18 -3.49
C LEU A 646 -8.69 3.78 -4.04
N PHE A 647 -8.91 3.55 -5.33
CA PHE A 647 -8.50 2.30 -5.97
C PHE A 647 -6.97 2.15 -5.98
N LYS A 648 -6.22 3.22 -6.26
CA LYS A 648 -4.74 3.18 -6.19
C LYS A 648 -4.26 2.85 -4.78
N GLU A 649 -4.76 3.56 -3.78
CA GLU A 649 -4.44 3.28 -2.38
C GLU A 649 -4.82 1.85 -1.97
N SER A 650 -5.94 1.33 -2.51
CA SER A 650 -6.37 -0.04 -2.22
C SER A 650 -5.50 -1.07 -2.96
N ALA A 651 -4.99 -0.77 -4.14
CA ALA A 651 -4.05 -1.62 -4.88
C ALA A 651 -2.68 -1.67 -4.19
N GLU A 652 -2.22 -0.56 -3.60
CA GLU A 652 -1.03 -0.53 -2.72
C GLU A 652 -1.21 -1.44 -1.48
N ASP A 653 -2.45 -1.62 -1.01
CA ASP A 653 -2.83 -2.58 0.03
C ASP A 653 -3.09 -4.01 -0.54
N GLU A 654 -2.59 -4.31 -1.74
CA GLU A 654 -2.68 -5.60 -2.45
C GLU A 654 -4.13 -6.07 -2.79
N ASN A 655 -5.07 -5.13 -2.92
CA ASN A 655 -6.45 -5.49 -3.27
C ASN A 655 -6.59 -5.87 -4.75
N ILE A 656 -6.88 -7.15 -4.98
CA ILE A 656 -7.10 -7.75 -6.31
C ILE A 656 -8.15 -7.00 -7.15
N SER A 657 -9.28 -6.64 -6.54
CA SER A 657 -10.38 -5.97 -7.25
C SER A 657 -9.97 -4.56 -7.68
N ALA A 658 -9.13 -3.90 -6.88
CA ALA A 658 -8.58 -2.59 -7.19
C ALA A 658 -7.60 -2.64 -8.39
N PHE A 659 -6.72 -3.65 -8.44
CA PHE A 659 -5.86 -3.87 -9.61
C PHE A 659 -6.70 -4.09 -10.89
N LYS A 660 -7.71 -4.97 -10.82
CA LYS A 660 -8.57 -5.29 -11.96
C LYS A 660 -9.27 -4.03 -12.49
N ILE A 661 -9.90 -3.23 -11.62
CA ILE A 661 -10.64 -2.05 -12.06
C ILE A 661 -9.73 -0.95 -12.60
N LEU A 662 -8.55 -0.75 -12.02
CA LEU A 662 -7.58 0.22 -12.54
C LEU A 662 -7.06 -0.21 -13.92
N GLY A 663 -6.75 -1.49 -14.10
CA GLY A 663 -6.38 -2.05 -15.40
C GLY A 663 -7.45 -1.80 -16.46
N ASP A 664 -8.72 -2.05 -16.12
CA ASP A 664 -9.87 -1.82 -17.02
C ASP A 664 -10.11 -0.34 -17.33
N ILE A 665 -9.95 0.55 -16.33
CA ILE A 665 -10.08 2.01 -16.50
C ILE A 665 -9.04 2.53 -17.51
N TYR A 666 -7.77 2.15 -17.35
CA TYR A 666 -6.71 2.58 -18.27
C TYR A 666 -6.77 1.87 -19.63
N TYR A 667 -7.31 0.65 -19.70
CA TYR A 667 -7.49 -0.09 -20.94
C TYR A 667 -8.61 0.51 -21.81
N SER A 668 -9.75 0.87 -21.22
CA SER A 668 -10.93 1.30 -21.98
C SER A 668 -10.80 2.71 -22.52
N GLY A 669 -10.14 3.61 -21.78
CA GLY A 669 -10.09 5.03 -22.13
C GLY A 669 -11.40 5.79 -21.93
N GLU A 670 -12.41 5.18 -21.29
CA GLU A 670 -13.77 5.79 -21.16
C GLU A 670 -13.82 6.88 -20.09
N VAL A 671 -13.08 6.70 -18.98
CA VAL A 671 -13.12 7.58 -17.81
C VAL A 671 -11.90 8.49 -17.75
N VAL A 672 -10.76 7.99 -18.20
CA VAL A 672 -9.49 8.71 -18.35
C VAL A 672 -8.95 8.41 -19.73
N GLU A 673 -8.03 9.23 -20.24
CA GLU A 673 -7.35 8.93 -21.50
C GLU A 673 -6.76 7.51 -21.48
N ASN A 674 -6.96 6.78 -22.57
CA ASN A 674 -6.43 5.43 -22.73
C ASN A 674 -4.93 5.41 -22.44
N ASN A 675 -4.49 4.44 -21.64
CA ASN A 675 -3.09 4.26 -21.34
C ASN A 675 -2.79 2.77 -21.16
N TYR A 676 -2.47 2.11 -22.27
CA TYR A 676 -2.16 0.67 -22.27
C TYR A 676 -0.95 0.32 -21.39
N GLU A 677 0.05 1.19 -21.24
CA GLU A 677 1.22 0.92 -20.37
C GLU A 677 0.81 0.81 -18.88
N LYS A 678 -0.04 1.73 -18.40
CA LYS A 678 -0.60 1.65 -17.05
C LYS A 678 -1.53 0.44 -16.90
N SER A 679 -2.33 0.16 -17.93
CA SER A 679 -3.19 -1.02 -17.94
C SER A 679 -2.38 -2.32 -17.80
N ILE A 680 -1.30 -2.46 -18.57
CA ILE A 680 -0.33 -3.55 -18.49
C ILE A 680 0.23 -3.66 -17.07
N TYR A 681 0.71 -2.55 -16.49
CA TYR A 681 1.24 -2.54 -15.12
C TYR A 681 0.26 -3.16 -14.12
N TYR A 682 -1.00 -2.70 -14.09
CA TYR A 682 -1.99 -3.21 -13.13
C TYR A 682 -2.37 -4.67 -13.40
N TYR A 683 -2.48 -5.09 -14.66
CA TYR A 683 -2.78 -6.49 -15.00
C TYR A 683 -1.60 -7.42 -14.68
N GLU A 684 -0.36 -7.01 -14.94
CA GLU A 684 0.83 -7.79 -14.58
C GLU A 684 0.98 -7.93 -13.07
N SER A 685 0.85 -6.83 -12.32
CA SER A 685 0.87 -6.87 -10.85
C SER A 685 -0.20 -7.79 -10.28
N LEU A 686 -1.39 -7.84 -10.90
CA LEU A 686 -2.44 -8.77 -10.50
C LEU A 686 -2.06 -10.24 -10.76
N LEU A 687 -1.47 -10.52 -11.93
CA LEU A 687 -1.11 -11.87 -12.35
C LEU A 687 0.12 -12.45 -11.62
N GLU A 688 0.87 -11.64 -10.85
CA GLU A 688 1.94 -12.15 -9.98
C GLU A 688 1.42 -13.13 -8.91
N ASN A 689 0.19 -12.90 -8.43
CA ASN A 689 -0.40 -13.65 -7.30
C ASN A 689 -1.70 -14.37 -7.66
N VAL A 690 -2.30 -14.08 -8.82
CA VAL A 690 -3.59 -14.62 -9.25
C VAL A 690 -3.48 -15.22 -10.65
N ASP A 691 -3.95 -16.45 -10.82
CA ASP A 691 -4.07 -17.08 -12.13
C ASP A 691 -5.48 -16.84 -12.70
N ASP A 692 -5.64 -15.83 -13.55
CA ASP A 692 -6.91 -15.42 -14.15
C ASP A 692 -6.80 -15.32 -15.69
N GLU A 693 -7.46 -16.23 -16.41
CA GLU A 693 -7.46 -16.28 -17.88
C GLU A 693 -8.11 -15.05 -18.53
N GLU A 694 -9.13 -14.45 -17.90
CA GLU A 694 -9.76 -13.22 -18.42
C GLU A 694 -8.74 -12.07 -18.42
N ILE A 695 -7.94 -11.96 -17.35
CA ILE A 695 -6.92 -10.92 -17.21
C ILE A 695 -5.74 -11.18 -18.16
N LYS A 696 -5.34 -12.43 -18.38
CA LYS A 696 -4.31 -12.77 -19.38
C LYS A 696 -4.75 -12.35 -20.79
N GLU A 697 -6.02 -12.55 -21.15
CA GLU A 697 -6.55 -12.12 -22.44
C GLU A 697 -6.56 -10.60 -22.57
N LYS A 698 -6.99 -9.86 -21.54
CA LYS A 698 -6.94 -8.40 -21.52
C LYS A 698 -5.52 -7.86 -21.62
N LEU A 699 -4.58 -8.46 -20.89
CA LEU A 699 -3.16 -8.11 -20.94
C LEU A 699 -2.57 -8.39 -22.34
N ALA A 700 -2.92 -9.52 -22.95
CA ALA A 700 -2.49 -9.84 -24.31
C ALA A 700 -2.97 -8.79 -25.33
N ASN A 701 -4.23 -8.36 -25.20
CA ASN A 701 -4.78 -7.30 -26.04
C ASN A 701 -4.13 -5.93 -25.78
N ALA A 702 -3.84 -5.58 -24.52
CA ALA A 702 -3.15 -4.33 -24.20
C ALA A 702 -1.74 -4.30 -24.83
N TYR A 703 -1.01 -5.41 -24.74
CA TYR A 703 0.27 -5.57 -25.43
C TYR A 703 0.16 -5.48 -26.95
N TYR A 704 -0.88 -6.10 -27.53
CA TYR A 704 -1.12 -6.01 -28.97
C TYR A 704 -1.39 -4.58 -29.42
N ASN A 705 -2.24 -3.83 -28.71
CA ASN A 705 -2.61 -2.48 -29.10
C ASN A 705 -1.39 -1.55 -29.15
N ILE A 706 -0.50 -1.61 -28.14
CA ILE A 706 0.77 -0.84 -28.18
C ILE A 706 1.66 -1.30 -29.33
N GLY A 707 1.80 -2.62 -29.52
CA GLY A 707 2.63 -3.17 -30.60
C GLY A 707 2.12 -2.77 -31.99
N GLU A 708 0.80 -2.73 -32.16
CA GLU A 708 0.11 -2.32 -33.38
C GLU A 708 0.25 -0.81 -33.64
N GLU A 709 0.08 0.03 -32.61
CA GLU A 709 0.31 1.48 -32.71
C GLU A 709 1.73 1.77 -33.23
N TYR A 710 2.75 1.17 -32.63
CA TYR A 710 4.13 1.32 -33.11
C TYR A 710 4.37 0.73 -34.51
N TYR A 711 3.65 -0.33 -34.88
CA TYR A 711 3.77 -0.95 -36.19
C TYR A 711 3.29 0.00 -37.30
N TYR A 712 2.18 0.71 -37.10
CA TYR A 712 1.66 1.66 -38.09
C TYR A 712 2.41 3.01 -38.11
N GLU A 713 3.14 3.37 -37.06
CA GLU A 713 4.00 4.57 -37.04
C GLU A 713 5.23 4.48 -37.98
N ILE A 714 5.52 3.31 -38.55
CA ILE A 714 6.63 3.07 -39.48
C ILE A 714 6.56 3.94 -40.74
N GLU A 715 5.35 4.30 -41.21
CA GLU A 715 5.16 5.13 -42.40
C GLU A 715 5.65 6.58 -42.23
N ASN A 716 5.97 7.00 -41.00
CA ASN A 716 6.46 8.35 -40.69
C ASN A 716 7.96 8.42 -40.35
N GLY A 717 8.71 7.30 -40.44
CA GLY A 717 10.17 7.30 -40.27
C GLY A 717 10.71 7.32 -38.83
N TYR A 718 9.87 7.08 -37.82
CA TYR A 718 10.21 7.18 -36.38
C TYR A 718 10.08 5.86 -35.58
N SER A 719 10.07 4.69 -36.21
CA SER A 719 9.72 3.47 -35.46
C SER A 719 10.84 2.95 -34.55
N ASN A 720 10.53 2.75 -33.28
CA ASN A 720 11.31 1.90 -32.40
C ASN A 720 10.97 0.42 -32.69
N LYS A 721 11.67 -0.16 -33.68
CA LYS A 721 11.52 -1.56 -34.12
C LYS A 721 11.59 -2.55 -32.96
N GLU A 722 12.40 -2.25 -31.95
CA GLU A 722 12.56 -3.10 -30.76
C GLU A 722 11.28 -3.14 -29.92
N LYS A 723 10.60 -2.00 -29.74
CA LYS A 723 9.33 -1.93 -29.00
C LYS A 723 8.20 -2.71 -29.68
N ILE A 724 8.07 -2.61 -31.01
CA ILE A 724 7.09 -3.40 -31.77
C ILE A 724 7.28 -4.88 -31.47
N LYS A 725 8.50 -5.36 -31.66
CA LYS A 725 8.87 -6.75 -31.43
C LYS A 725 8.60 -7.14 -29.97
N GLU A 726 9.04 -6.34 -29.01
CA GLU A 726 8.88 -6.63 -27.58
C GLU A 726 7.41 -6.85 -27.20
N TYR A 727 6.53 -5.90 -27.55
CA TYR A 727 5.13 -5.97 -27.18
C TYR A 727 4.37 -7.06 -27.94
N LEU A 728 4.63 -7.26 -29.23
CA LEU A 728 4.02 -8.34 -30.00
C LEU A 728 4.49 -9.73 -29.53
N GLU A 729 5.76 -9.89 -29.14
CA GLU A 729 6.25 -11.14 -28.55
C GLU A 729 5.60 -11.43 -27.20
N LYS A 730 5.42 -10.41 -26.34
CA LYS A 730 4.71 -10.54 -25.06
C LYS A 730 3.25 -10.94 -25.28
N SER A 731 2.55 -10.28 -26.22
CA SER A 731 1.17 -10.62 -26.57
C SER A 731 1.02 -12.03 -27.18
N SER A 732 1.92 -12.41 -28.08
CA SER A 732 1.96 -13.73 -28.73
C SER A 732 2.21 -14.86 -27.71
N LYS A 733 3.08 -14.64 -26.71
CA LYS A 733 3.31 -15.59 -25.61
C LYS A 733 2.07 -15.82 -24.74
N LEU A 734 1.20 -14.82 -24.61
CA LEU A 734 -0.09 -14.94 -23.93
C LEU A 734 -1.17 -15.62 -24.80
N GLY A 735 -0.83 -16.05 -26.02
CA GLY A 735 -1.69 -16.87 -26.87
C GLY A 735 -2.53 -16.09 -27.88
N LEU A 736 -2.27 -14.79 -28.07
CA LEU A 736 -3.02 -13.97 -29.01
C LEU A 736 -2.56 -14.20 -30.46
N ASN A 737 -3.43 -14.78 -31.29
CA ASN A 737 -3.11 -15.14 -32.67
C ASN A 737 -2.82 -13.91 -33.54
N LYS A 738 -3.62 -12.84 -33.43
CA LYS A 738 -3.41 -11.59 -34.19
C LYS A 738 -2.03 -10.95 -33.93
N ALA A 739 -1.52 -11.03 -32.70
CA ALA A 739 -0.16 -10.58 -32.39
C ALA A 739 0.91 -11.47 -33.02
N THR A 740 0.69 -12.78 -33.02
CA THR A 740 1.59 -13.76 -33.65
C THR A 740 1.64 -13.55 -35.18
N TYR A 741 0.50 -13.27 -35.80
CA TYR A 741 0.41 -12.92 -37.22
C TYR A 741 1.18 -11.63 -37.52
N LEU A 742 0.92 -10.55 -36.77
CA LEU A 742 1.57 -9.26 -36.98
C LEU A 742 3.09 -9.33 -36.76
N LEU A 743 3.55 -10.19 -35.84
CA LEU A 743 4.98 -10.47 -35.66
C LEU A 743 5.58 -11.18 -36.89
N GLY A 744 4.83 -12.07 -37.54
CA GLY A 744 5.21 -12.63 -38.85
C GLY A 744 5.37 -11.55 -39.92
N LYS A 745 4.39 -10.64 -40.03
CA LYS A 745 4.44 -9.48 -40.95
C LYS A 745 5.62 -8.57 -40.64
N TYR A 746 5.92 -8.35 -39.36
CA TYR A 746 7.07 -7.57 -38.93
C TYR A 746 8.38 -8.16 -39.47
N TYR A 747 8.58 -9.47 -39.29
CA TYR A 747 9.79 -10.12 -39.80
C TYR A 747 9.87 -10.11 -41.33
N GLU A 748 8.76 -10.30 -42.03
CA GLU A 748 8.68 -10.28 -43.49
C GLU A 748 8.93 -8.88 -44.08
N GLN A 749 8.28 -7.86 -43.53
CA GLN A 749 8.23 -6.53 -44.16
C GLN A 749 9.30 -5.58 -43.64
N ILE A 750 9.67 -5.67 -42.36
CA ILE A 750 10.54 -4.68 -41.70
C ILE A 750 11.95 -5.22 -41.49
N GLU A 751 12.09 -6.45 -41.00
CA GLU A 751 13.41 -7.10 -40.79
C GLU A 751 13.91 -7.81 -42.04
N LYS A 752 13.02 -8.16 -42.97
CA LYS A 752 13.33 -9.00 -44.14
C LYS A 752 13.95 -10.36 -43.75
N ASP A 753 13.52 -10.91 -42.61
CA ASP A 753 13.91 -12.21 -42.08
C ASP A 753 12.78 -13.23 -42.34
N TYR A 754 12.77 -13.78 -43.55
CA TYR A 754 11.71 -14.66 -44.02
C TYR A 754 11.67 -16.01 -43.27
N ASP A 755 12.81 -16.53 -42.83
CA ASP A 755 12.88 -17.75 -42.01
C ASP A 755 12.11 -17.60 -40.69
N LYS A 756 12.18 -16.41 -40.07
CA LYS A 756 11.39 -16.11 -38.87
C LYS A 756 9.94 -15.84 -39.19
N ALA A 757 9.64 -15.12 -40.27
CA ALA A 757 8.26 -14.85 -40.69
C ALA A 757 7.47 -16.15 -40.86
N VAL A 758 8.03 -17.11 -41.61
CA VAL A 758 7.45 -18.46 -41.81
C VAL A 758 7.19 -19.15 -40.48
N LYS A 759 8.16 -19.17 -39.56
CA LYS A 759 7.98 -19.80 -38.23
C LYS A 759 6.82 -19.22 -37.45
N TYR A 760 6.54 -17.92 -37.57
CA TYR A 760 5.41 -17.30 -36.89
C TYR A 760 4.08 -17.61 -37.58
N TYR A 761 4.04 -17.65 -38.92
CA TYR A 761 2.85 -18.08 -39.65
C TYR A 761 2.51 -19.55 -39.37
N GLU A 762 3.49 -20.45 -39.37
CA GLU A 762 3.31 -21.87 -39.07
C GLU A 762 2.71 -22.12 -37.67
N LYS A 763 3.01 -21.28 -36.67
CA LYS A 763 2.47 -21.43 -35.31
C LYS A 763 0.95 -21.27 -35.23
N ILE A 764 0.36 -20.50 -36.14
CA ILE A 764 -1.06 -20.15 -36.13
C ILE A 764 -1.78 -20.56 -37.41
N VAL A 765 -1.10 -21.32 -38.30
CA VAL A 765 -1.64 -21.72 -39.61
C VAL A 765 -2.97 -22.47 -39.49
N ASP A 766 -3.18 -23.26 -38.44
CA ASP A 766 -4.44 -23.99 -38.25
C ASP A 766 -5.60 -23.09 -37.75
N LYS A 767 -5.31 -21.85 -37.35
CA LYS A 767 -6.24 -20.95 -36.62
C LYS A 767 -6.48 -19.60 -37.30
N ASP A 768 -5.64 -19.19 -38.24
CA ASP A 768 -5.68 -17.84 -38.82
C ASP A 768 -5.53 -17.88 -40.35
N SER A 769 -6.55 -17.38 -41.06
CA SER A 769 -6.61 -17.38 -42.52
C SER A 769 -5.58 -16.44 -43.17
N ASN A 770 -5.19 -15.35 -42.49
CA ASN A 770 -4.16 -14.45 -43.00
C ASN A 770 -2.78 -15.13 -42.95
N ALA A 771 -2.51 -15.87 -41.87
CA ALA A 771 -1.29 -16.65 -41.75
C ALA A 771 -1.21 -17.77 -42.80
N GLN A 772 -2.34 -18.45 -43.08
CA GLN A 772 -2.43 -19.43 -44.17
C GLN A 772 -2.10 -18.81 -45.53
N ASN A 773 -2.72 -17.67 -45.86
CA ASN A 773 -2.46 -16.95 -47.10
C ASN A 773 -0.99 -16.54 -47.23
N ASN A 774 -0.42 -15.88 -46.22
CA ASN A 774 0.95 -15.39 -46.30
C ASN A 774 1.99 -16.52 -46.31
N LEU A 775 1.76 -17.61 -45.57
CA LEU A 775 2.61 -18.79 -45.67
C LEU A 775 2.52 -19.42 -47.07
N GLY A 776 1.32 -19.43 -47.68
CA GLY A 776 1.13 -19.84 -49.07
C GLY A 776 1.98 -19.00 -50.03
N LEU A 777 1.98 -17.67 -49.87
CA LEU A 777 2.83 -16.76 -50.66
C LEU A 777 4.33 -17.03 -50.44
N CYS A 778 4.77 -17.32 -49.21
CA CYS A 778 6.15 -17.72 -48.95
C CYS A 778 6.56 -18.96 -49.76
N TYR A 779 5.68 -19.96 -49.91
CA TYR A 779 5.92 -21.14 -50.74
C TYR A 779 5.89 -20.86 -52.25
N VAL A 780 5.14 -19.85 -52.71
CA VAL A 780 5.16 -19.39 -54.12
C VAL A 780 6.50 -18.72 -54.44
N TYR A 781 6.93 -17.77 -53.59
CA TYR A 781 8.12 -16.97 -53.84
C TYR A 781 9.43 -17.64 -53.41
N GLY A 782 9.36 -18.64 -52.53
CA GLY A 782 10.53 -19.29 -51.92
C GLY A 782 11.14 -18.46 -50.80
N ASP A 783 10.33 -17.67 -50.10
CA ASP A 783 10.77 -16.76 -49.03
C ASP A 783 10.80 -17.52 -47.70
N GLY A 784 12.00 -17.86 -47.23
CA GLY A 784 12.22 -18.61 -45.97
C GLY A 784 11.86 -20.10 -46.04
N VAL A 785 11.39 -20.57 -47.20
CA VAL A 785 11.08 -21.98 -47.50
C VAL A 785 11.43 -22.30 -48.94
N ASP A 786 11.68 -23.57 -49.26
CA ASP A 786 11.81 -24.01 -50.65
C ASP A 786 10.48 -23.81 -51.39
N LYS A 787 10.57 -23.39 -52.66
CA LYS A 787 9.40 -23.22 -53.52
C LYS A 787 8.60 -24.51 -53.63
N ASP A 788 7.31 -24.44 -53.27
CA ASP A 788 6.39 -25.56 -53.30
C ASP A 788 4.97 -25.09 -53.61
N TYR A 789 4.66 -24.99 -54.90
CA TYR A 789 3.33 -24.56 -55.36
C TYR A 789 2.20 -25.48 -54.89
N LYS A 790 2.46 -26.76 -54.61
CA LYS A 790 1.41 -27.67 -54.13
C LYS A 790 1.01 -27.31 -52.71
N LYS A 791 2.00 -27.09 -51.83
CA LYS A 791 1.73 -26.61 -50.47
C LYS A 791 1.10 -25.22 -50.47
N ALA A 792 1.52 -24.34 -51.37
CA ALA A 792 0.90 -23.03 -51.52
C ALA A 792 -0.60 -23.16 -51.82
N VAL A 793 -0.98 -24.02 -52.78
CA VAL A 793 -2.38 -24.27 -53.11
C VAL A 793 -3.15 -24.92 -51.96
N GLU A 794 -2.56 -25.85 -51.21
CA GLU A 794 -3.20 -26.44 -50.02
C GLU A 794 -3.55 -25.36 -48.99
N LEU A 795 -2.62 -24.43 -48.73
CA LEU A 795 -2.80 -23.32 -47.80
C LEU A 795 -3.80 -22.27 -48.31
N PHE A 796 -3.71 -21.89 -49.59
CA PHE A 796 -4.69 -21.00 -50.20
C PHE A 796 -6.09 -21.60 -50.19
N THR A 797 -6.22 -22.90 -50.46
CA THR A 797 -7.51 -23.61 -50.39
C THR A 797 -8.09 -23.57 -48.97
N LEU A 798 -7.25 -23.76 -47.95
CA LEU A 798 -7.70 -23.68 -46.56
C LEU A 798 -8.21 -22.28 -46.20
N ALA A 799 -7.45 -21.23 -46.56
CA ALA A 799 -7.84 -19.84 -46.30
C ALA A 799 -9.06 -19.41 -47.12
N ALA A 800 -9.10 -19.79 -48.39
CA ALA A 800 -10.19 -19.48 -49.32
C ALA A 800 -11.53 -20.10 -48.91
N ASN A 801 -11.50 -21.29 -48.32
CA ASN A 801 -12.67 -21.96 -47.74
C ASN A 801 -13.15 -21.32 -46.43
N ASN A 802 -12.31 -20.52 -45.78
CA ASN A 802 -12.67 -19.64 -44.65
C ASN A 802 -12.96 -18.20 -45.12
N ASP A 803 -13.41 -18.05 -46.36
CA ASP A 803 -13.80 -16.79 -47.00
C ASP A 803 -12.71 -15.71 -47.08
N HIS A 804 -11.42 -16.07 -47.04
CA HIS A 804 -10.34 -15.09 -47.18
C HIS A 804 -10.16 -14.63 -48.64
N ALA A 805 -10.50 -13.38 -48.94
CA ALA A 805 -10.53 -12.84 -50.30
C ALA A 805 -9.18 -12.94 -51.06
N ASP A 806 -8.04 -12.57 -50.44
CA ASP A 806 -6.74 -12.66 -51.12
C ASP A 806 -6.37 -14.10 -51.47
N ALA A 807 -6.73 -15.05 -50.60
CA ALA A 807 -6.44 -16.46 -50.83
C ALA A 807 -7.32 -17.04 -51.93
N GLN A 808 -8.57 -16.58 -52.04
CA GLN A 808 -9.45 -16.92 -53.16
C GLN A 808 -8.87 -16.41 -54.48
N ASN A 809 -8.39 -15.15 -54.52
CA ASN A 809 -7.70 -14.62 -55.70
C ASN A 809 -6.43 -15.41 -56.04
N ASN A 810 -5.59 -15.70 -55.04
CA ASN A 810 -4.35 -16.48 -55.21
C ASN A 810 -4.63 -17.92 -55.68
N LEU A 811 -5.69 -18.54 -55.18
CA LEU A 811 -6.14 -19.86 -55.65
C LEU A 811 -6.66 -19.81 -57.09
N GLY A 812 -7.37 -18.74 -57.45
CA GLY A 812 -7.77 -18.48 -58.83
C GLY A 812 -6.57 -18.39 -59.77
N LEU A 813 -5.53 -17.65 -59.37
CA LEU A 813 -4.27 -17.53 -60.13
C LEU A 813 -3.57 -18.88 -60.28
N ALA A 814 -3.52 -19.69 -59.23
CA ALA A 814 -2.94 -21.02 -59.29
C ALA A 814 -3.64 -21.93 -60.31
N TYR A 815 -4.98 -21.89 -60.38
CA TYR A 815 -5.76 -22.63 -61.39
C TYR A 815 -5.63 -22.05 -62.80
N GLN A 816 -5.48 -20.72 -62.94
CA GLN A 816 -5.29 -20.07 -64.24
C GLN A 816 -3.95 -20.47 -64.88
N TYR A 817 -2.87 -20.46 -64.09
CA TYR A 817 -1.51 -20.72 -64.58
C TYR A 817 -1.06 -22.18 -64.41
N GLY A 818 -1.82 -23.01 -63.70
CA GLY A 818 -1.45 -24.40 -63.41
C GLY A 818 -0.28 -24.52 -62.44
N GLU A 819 -0.18 -23.59 -61.48
CA GLU A 819 0.86 -23.59 -60.46
C GLU A 819 0.43 -24.47 -59.29
N GLY A 820 1.06 -25.65 -59.15
CA GLY A 820 0.72 -26.61 -58.09
C GLY A 820 -0.55 -27.43 -58.35
N VAL A 821 -1.39 -27.01 -59.30
CA VAL A 821 -2.58 -27.70 -59.79
C VAL A 821 -2.59 -27.79 -61.32
N ASN A 822 -3.49 -28.59 -61.88
CA ASN A 822 -3.71 -28.56 -63.32
C ASN A 822 -4.44 -27.26 -63.70
N VAL A 823 -4.15 -26.73 -64.88
CA VAL A 823 -4.89 -25.59 -65.44
C VAL A 823 -6.37 -25.91 -65.50
N ASP A 824 -7.20 -25.08 -64.86
CA ASP A 824 -8.66 -25.17 -64.85
C ASP A 824 -9.26 -23.77 -64.78
N LEU A 825 -9.59 -23.20 -65.95
CA LEU A 825 -10.10 -21.83 -66.04
C LEU A 825 -11.50 -21.67 -65.46
N GLU A 826 -12.31 -22.74 -65.42
CA GLU A 826 -13.64 -22.70 -64.79
C GLU A 826 -13.51 -22.66 -63.27
N GLU A 827 -12.55 -23.38 -62.71
CA GLU A 827 -12.28 -23.30 -61.28
C GLU A 827 -11.64 -21.96 -60.90
N ALA A 828 -10.72 -21.44 -61.72
CA ALA A 828 -10.16 -20.09 -61.55
C ALA A 828 -11.26 -19.02 -61.49
N LYS A 829 -12.19 -19.06 -62.46
CA LYS A 829 -13.36 -18.18 -62.52
C LYS A 829 -14.17 -18.20 -61.23
N LYS A 830 -14.52 -19.39 -60.71
CA LYS A 830 -15.32 -19.50 -59.47
C LYS A 830 -14.65 -18.83 -58.28
N TRP A 831 -13.33 -18.95 -58.17
CA TRP A 831 -12.58 -18.33 -57.07
C TRP A 831 -12.45 -16.82 -57.25
N TYR A 832 -12.26 -16.34 -58.48
CA TYR A 832 -12.31 -14.90 -58.75
C TYR A 832 -13.69 -14.30 -58.50
N GLU A 833 -14.77 -15.00 -58.84
CA GLU A 833 -16.15 -14.57 -58.53
C GLU A 833 -16.34 -14.39 -57.02
N LYS A 834 -15.95 -15.38 -56.22
CA LYS A 834 -16.04 -15.29 -54.75
C LYS A 834 -15.23 -14.14 -54.16
N ALA A 835 -14.01 -13.90 -54.65
CA ALA A 835 -13.18 -12.80 -54.17
C ALA A 835 -13.72 -11.43 -54.63
N SER A 836 -14.20 -11.36 -55.88
CA SER A 836 -14.82 -10.16 -56.47
C SER A 836 -16.09 -9.74 -55.74
N GLU A 837 -16.94 -10.70 -55.35
CA GLU A 837 -18.15 -10.45 -54.54
C GLU A 837 -17.83 -9.83 -53.16
N GLN A 838 -16.61 -10.05 -52.65
CA GLN A 838 -16.10 -9.43 -51.42
C GLN A 838 -15.41 -8.08 -51.67
N GLY A 839 -15.38 -7.61 -52.91
CA GLY A 839 -14.75 -6.35 -53.31
C GLY A 839 -13.25 -6.45 -53.62
N HIS A 840 -12.67 -7.65 -53.75
CA HIS A 840 -11.24 -7.78 -54.02
C HIS A 840 -10.89 -7.24 -55.42
N ILE A 841 -10.04 -6.21 -55.46
CA ILE A 841 -9.73 -5.44 -56.67
C ILE A 841 -9.05 -6.29 -57.76
N ASP A 842 -7.98 -7.03 -57.42
CA ASP A 842 -7.30 -7.85 -58.44
C ASP A 842 -8.17 -9.00 -58.95
N ALA A 843 -9.06 -9.54 -58.10
CA ALA A 843 -10.00 -10.58 -58.51
C ALA A 843 -11.04 -10.06 -59.50
N LYS A 844 -11.55 -8.83 -59.31
CA LYS A 844 -12.40 -8.15 -60.30
C LYS A 844 -11.69 -8.04 -61.65
N TYR A 845 -10.44 -7.59 -61.64
CA TYR A 845 -9.62 -7.50 -62.85
C TYR A 845 -9.38 -8.87 -63.51
N ASN A 846 -9.00 -9.88 -62.73
CA ASN A 846 -8.75 -11.23 -63.22
C ASN A 846 -10.01 -11.89 -63.81
N LEU A 847 -11.16 -11.67 -63.17
CA LEU A 847 -12.46 -12.11 -63.70
C LEU A 847 -12.84 -11.36 -64.98
N GLY A 848 -12.52 -10.06 -65.06
CA GLY A 848 -12.67 -9.25 -66.27
C GLY A 848 -11.86 -9.83 -67.44
N ASN A 849 -10.59 -10.17 -67.18
CA ASN A 849 -9.71 -10.83 -68.17
C ASN A 849 -10.29 -12.16 -68.65
N TYR A 850 -10.81 -12.99 -67.73
CA TYR A 850 -11.45 -14.25 -68.09
C TYR A 850 -12.61 -14.03 -69.08
N TYR A 851 -13.52 -13.08 -68.80
CA TYR A 851 -14.65 -12.80 -69.69
C TYR A 851 -14.21 -12.18 -71.03
N TYR A 852 -13.21 -11.30 -70.99
CA TYR A 852 -12.65 -10.65 -72.16
C TYR A 852 -11.99 -11.66 -73.14
N ASP A 853 -11.15 -12.57 -72.62
CA ASP A 853 -10.52 -13.62 -73.41
C ASP A 853 -11.55 -14.62 -73.97
N LEU A 854 -12.57 -14.94 -73.17
CA LEU A 854 -13.65 -15.82 -73.58
C LEU A 854 -14.54 -15.18 -74.66
N ALA A 855 -14.71 -13.85 -74.66
CA ALA A 855 -15.38 -13.11 -75.72
C ALA A 855 -14.61 -13.19 -77.05
N LYS A 856 -13.27 -13.05 -77.00
CA LYS A 856 -12.41 -13.14 -78.20
C LYS A 856 -12.38 -14.53 -78.82
N THR A 857 -12.56 -15.58 -78.02
CA THR A 857 -12.44 -16.98 -78.46
C THR A 857 -13.78 -17.63 -78.85
N ASP A 858 -14.89 -17.24 -78.23
CA ASP A 858 -16.23 -17.77 -78.53
C ASP A 858 -17.23 -16.66 -78.91
N LYS A 859 -17.45 -16.56 -80.23
CA LYS A 859 -18.26 -15.52 -80.87
C LYS A 859 -19.76 -15.62 -80.62
N ILE A 860 -20.25 -16.68 -80.00
CA ILE A 860 -21.71 -16.86 -79.79
C ILE A 860 -22.23 -15.88 -78.74
N TYR A 861 -21.44 -15.57 -77.72
CA TYR A 861 -21.81 -14.70 -76.59
C TYR A 861 -20.90 -13.47 -76.44
N GLU A 862 -20.17 -13.13 -77.50
CA GLU A 862 -19.15 -12.08 -77.55
C GLU A 862 -19.59 -10.75 -76.91
N ILE A 863 -20.72 -10.20 -77.35
CA ILE A 863 -21.23 -8.90 -76.85
C ILE A 863 -21.55 -8.95 -75.35
N VAL A 864 -22.11 -10.06 -74.87
CA VAL A 864 -22.50 -10.19 -73.46
C VAL A 864 -21.25 -10.27 -72.57
N ARG A 865 -20.26 -11.05 -72.99
CA ARG A 865 -19.02 -11.24 -72.22
C ARG A 865 -18.12 -10.01 -72.21
N PHE A 866 -18.03 -9.28 -73.32
CA PHE A 866 -17.32 -7.99 -73.31
C PHE A 866 -17.99 -7.00 -72.36
N LYS A 867 -19.33 -7.00 -72.25
CA LYS A 867 -20.04 -6.15 -71.26
C LYS A 867 -19.74 -6.56 -69.82
N GLU A 868 -19.69 -7.86 -69.54
CA GLU A 868 -19.31 -8.38 -68.21
C GLU A 868 -17.87 -7.97 -67.85
N ALA A 869 -16.94 -8.09 -68.81
CA ALA A 869 -15.55 -7.66 -68.64
C ALA A 869 -15.44 -6.15 -68.35
N VAL A 870 -16.14 -5.31 -69.12
CA VAL A 870 -16.19 -3.86 -68.93
C VAL A 870 -16.66 -3.48 -67.54
N ILE A 871 -17.75 -4.08 -67.04
CA ILE A 871 -18.27 -3.76 -65.71
C ILE A 871 -17.20 -4.02 -64.64
N LEU A 872 -16.54 -5.18 -64.72
CA LEU A 872 -15.49 -5.56 -63.77
C LEU A 872 -14.25 -4.68 -63.87
N TYR A 873 -13.86 -4.29 -65.10
CA TYR A 873 -12.76 -3.35 -65.30
C TYR A 873 -13.10 -1.94 -64.81
N GLU A 874 -14.31 -1.42 -65.05
CA GLU A 874 -14.74 -0.12 -64.55
C GLU A 874 -14.72 -0.08 -63.01
N GLU A 875 -15.22 -1.13 -62.36
CA GLU A 875 -15.17 -1.25 -60.90
C GLU A 875 -13.72 -1.26 -60.40
N ALA A 876 -12.88 -2.16 -60.90
CA ALA A 876 -11.48 -2.25 -60.47
C ALA A 876 -10.67 -0.98 -60.78
N ALA A 877 -10.90 -0.35 -61.94
CA ALA A 877 -10.22 0.87 -62.36
C ALA A 877 -10.61 2.08 -61.49
N SER A 878 -11.88 2.16 -61.08
CA SER A 878 -12.37 3.20 -60.16
C SER A 878 -11.75 3.11 -58.76
N GLU A 879 -11.33 1.91 -58.36
CA GLU A 879 -10.60 1.63 -57.11
C GLU A 879 -9.07 1.73 -57.27
N GLY A 880 -8.58 2.15 -58.45
CA GLY A 880 -7.17 2.45 -58.68
C GLY A 880 -6.35 1.33 -59.34
N HIS A 881 -6.97 0.24 -59.79
CA HIS A 881 -6.23 -0.87 -60.40
C HIS A 881 -5.65 -0.49 -61.77
N ILE A 882 -4.33 -0.39 -61.84
CA ILE A 882 -3.57 0.16 -62.97
C ILE A 882 -3.85 -0.57 -64.29
N ASN A 883 -3.83 -1.90 -64.27
CA ASN A 883 -4.07 -2.68 -65.50
C ASN A 883 -5.55 -2.69 -65.88
N ALA A 884 -6.46 -2.48 -64.93
CA ALA A 884 -7.89 -2.36 -65.25
C ALA A 884 -8.17 -1.01 -65.92
N GLN A 885 -7.50 0.07 -65.47
CA GLN A 885 -7.53 1.38 -66.12
C GLN A 885 -7.04 1.29 -67.57
N PHE A 886 -5.95 0.55 -67.82
CA PHE A 886 -5.49 0.30 -69.20
C PHE A 886 -6.54 -0.50 -70.01
N MET A 887 -7.05 -1.60 -69.47
CA MET A 887 -7.99 -2.47 -70.19
C MET A 887 -9.35 -1.80 -70.48
N ILE A 888 -9.85 -0.94 -69.59
CA ILE A 888 -11.06 -0.15 -69.89
C ILE A 888 -10.78 0.90 -70.97
N GLY A 889 -9.56 1.44 -71.03
CA GLY A 889 -9.08 2.26 -72.15
C GLY A 889 -9.15 1.51 -73.49
N GLU A 890 -8.64 0.27 -73.53
CA GLU A 890 -8.73 -0.62 -74.71
C GLU A 890 -10.19 -0.87 -75.12
N CYS A 891 -11.08 -1.14 -74.15
CA CYS A 891 -12.49 -1.37 -74.43
C CYS A 891 -13.15 -0.17 -75.12
N TYR A 892 -12.89 1.07 -74.66
CA TYR A 892 -13.39 2.30 -75.28
C TYR A 892 -12.73 2.59 -76.64
N MET A 893 -11.43 2.27 -76.80
CA MET A 893 -10.68 2.46 -78.04
C MET A 893 -11.16 1.56 -79.17
N TYR A 894 -11.57 0.32 -78.87
CA TYR A 894 -12.01 -0.64 -79.88
C TYR A 894 -13.53 -0.84 -79.91
N GLY A 895 -14.28 -0.23 -79.00
CA GLY A 895 -15.72 -0.42 -78.87
C GLY A 895 -16.11 -1.84 -78.44
N GLU A 896 -15.26 -2.48 -77.63
CA GLU A 896 -15.47 -3.84 -77.13
C GLU A 896 -16.31 -3.79 -75.85
N GLY A 897 -17.59 -4.18 -75.95
CA GLY A 897 -18.52 -4.17 -74.81
C GLY A 897 -19.11 -2.79 -74.47
N VAL A 898 -18.50 -1.71 -74.96
CA VAL A 898 -18.95 -0.31 -74.85
C VAL A 898 -19.04 0.35 -76.22
N GLU A 899 -19.70 1.51 -76.30
CA GLU A 899 -19.61 2.34 -77.50
C GLU A 899 -18.19 2.90 -77.63
N PHE A 900 -17.67 2.88 -78.86
CA PHE A 900 -16.37 3.47 -79.20
C PHE A 900 -16.33 4.95 -78.78
N ASP A 901 -15.34 5.31 -77.97
CA ASP A 901 -15.18 6.65 -77.40
C ASP A 901 -13.70 6.98 -77.17
N ASN A 902 -13.11 7.69 -78.14
CA ASN A 902 -11.70 8.09 -78.10
C ASN A 902 -11.35 9.02 -76.93
N GLU A 903 -12.29 9.85 -76.45
CA GLU A 903 -12.01 10.77 -75.35
C GLU A 903 -11.93 10.00 -74.02
N LYS A 904 -12.85 9.05 -73.82
CA LYS A 904 -12.80 8.15 -72.65
C LYS A 904 -11.62 7.18 -72.69
N ALA A 905 -11.29 6.64 -73.87
CA ALA A 905 -10.12 5.80 -74.03
C ALA A 905 -8.86 6.55 -73.61
N LYS A 906 -8.66 7.77 -74.14
CA LYS A 906 -7.54 8.64 -73.78
C LYS A 906 -7.50 8.96 -72.28
N TYR A 907 -8.63 9.31 -71.68
CA TYR A 907 -8.74 9.58 -70.24
C TYR A 907 -8.22 8.42 -69.38
N TRP A 908 -8.64 7.19 -69.69
CA TRP A 908 -8.23 6.01 -68.94
C TRP A 908 -6.76 5.64 -69.16
N TYR A 909 -6.24 5.81 -70.39
CA TYR A 909 -4.82 5.64 -70.64
C TYR A 909 -3.97 6.68 -69.90
N GLU A 910 -4.41 7.95 -69.81
CA GLU A 910 -3.71 8.99 -69.06
C GLU A 910 -3.61 8.62 -67.57
N ILE A 911 -4.71 8.20 -66.96
CA ILE A 911 -4.72 7.74 -65.56
C ILE A 911 -3.81 6.52 -65.36
N ALA A 912 -3.91 5.51 -66.24
CA ALA A 912 -3.07 4.32 -66.14
C ALA A 912 -1.58 4.66 -66.27
N ALA A 913 -1.23 5.55 -67.20
CA ALA A 913 0.14 6.02 -67.42
C ALA A 913 0.70 6.83 -66.25
N GLU A 914 -0.11 7.72 -65.67
CA GLU A 914 0.23 8.45 -64.44
C GLU A 914 0.50 7.51 -63.28
N ASN A 915 -0.25 6.41 -63.18
CA ASN A 915 -0.05 5.36 -62.19
C ASN A 915 1.05 4.35 -62.58
N GLY A 916 1.76 4.56 -63.70
CA GLY A 916 2.96 3.80 -64.07
C GLY A 916 2.75 2.65 -65.06
N ASN A 917 1.61 2.54 -65.73
CA ASN A 917 1.42 1.58 -66.82
C ASN A 917 2.22 2.01 -68.07
N GLU A 918 3.19 1.19 -68.49
CA GLU A 918 4.04 1.51 -69.65
C GLU A 918 3.33 1.31 -71.00
N ASP A 919 2.45 0.31 -71.11
CA ASP A 919 1.66 0.08 -72.33
C ASP A 919 0.73 1.26 -72.61
N ALA A 920 0.13 1.83 -71.56
CA ALA A 920 -0.69 3.04 -71.65
C ALA A 920 0.11 4.25 -72.15
N LYS A 921 1.36 4.42 -71.68
CA LYS A 921 2.25 5.49 -72.16
C LYS A 921 2.57 5.31 -73.64
N GLU A 922 2.89 4.08 -74.06
CA GLU A 922 3.17 3.76 -75.45
C GLU A 922 1.97 4.04 -76.35
N VAL A 923 0.76 3.65 -75.93
CA VAL A 923 -0.49 3.93 -76.68
C VAL A 923 -0.75 5.43 -76.79
N LEU A 924 -0.57 6.21 -75.71
CA LEU A 924 -0.71 7.67 -75.75
C LEU A 924 0.29 8.33 -76.70
N GLU A 925 1.54 7.86 -76.72
CA GLU A 925 2.58 8.36 -77.61
C GLU A 925 2.31 8.02 -79.09
N ASN A 926 1.80 6.82 -79.37
CA ASN A 926 1.62 6.34 -80.75
C ASN A 926 0.27 6.75 -81.37
N GLU A 927 -0.83 6.70 -80.61
CA GLU A 927 -2.19 6.87 -81.12
C GLU A 927 -2.79 8.25 -80.81
N PHE A 928 -2.26 8.97 -79.81
CA PHE A 928 -2.83 10.25 -79.33
C PHE A 928 -1.87 11.44 -79.35
N SER A 929 -0.63 11.29 -79.84
CA SER A 929 0.28 12.42 -80.04
C SER A 929 -0.14 13.26 -81.25
N GLU A 930 -0.20 14.59 -81.09
CA GLU A 930 -0.46 15.51 -82.21
C GLU A 930 0.66 15.39 -83.25
N LYS A 931 0.30 15.03 -84.49
CA LYS A 931 1.20 15.02 -85.63
C LYS A 931 1.18 16.33 -86.40
#